data_AF-A0A8T2T5V9-F1
#
_entry.id   AF-A0A8T2T5V9-F1
#
_cell.length_a   1.000
_cell.length_b   1.000
_cell.length_c   1.000
_cell.angle_alpha   90.00
_cell.angle_beta   90.00
_cell.angle_gamma   90.00
#
_symmetry.space_group_name_H-M   'P 1'
#
loop_
_entity.id
_entity.type
_entity.pdbx_description
1 polymer ?
#
loop_
_entity_poly.entity_id
_entity_poly.type
_entity_poly.pdbx_seq_one_letter_code
_entity_poly.pdbx_strand_id
1 'polypeptide(L)'
;MYGYSFGAAEVGLRHQIRNDLMIYPGYIPQEGVHPLLMHYGLKFSVGSWSFSKADHHDDDIVYKCNKLFPAPPYPKEVLAMEPDPNRRRGLFLSIECMNSLNEGLLETHRTHGCPKPSQTRYIRFLKIWRRSRKTFSEFNTMNSNGNMINDNGRRSIGVSVNNTLSKNNSPSGFTVESRKFPKIHTLFSTECSTYFDWQTVGLIHSFAESGQPGSITRLLSCSDEQLKTYKGMDLAPTHVVPSYSLHPLTNDWYPAINKPASVLHWINHVPTDAEFLVILDADMVLRRPITPWEFGAEKGRPVSVPYLYLIGCDNELAKLHTRFPEACEKVGGIIIMHIDDLRSFAPLWLHKTEEVRADKDHWAVNFTGDIYGQGWISEMYGYSFGAAELRLRHIIRNDIMLYPGYPPPKEMEPHVLHYGLEFSVGNWSFDKAKWRDEDMTNVCWKFFPDPPNPAFLNVENLDELRRDTISIECVRTLNEALYLHHKRRGCHPSVNEDVVMVLNTANTEGIDSTGMIQNSRNTKLGDSMINDEADANYTSKRINEGENGSEEENGEVDNDWDSRGFQREKPHDWQYLGTDSNFKTANRKFSDLTGNIAELRISPKHSTTPLWSVSVLLFVLLTLYVYSSRCWLTSKKTKSKPRRLGLNASLIGKAHRTASTAE
;
A
#
# COMPACT_ATOMS: atom_id res chain seq x y z
N MET A 1 -4.81 21.84 -8.66
CA MET A 1 -5.35 23.05 -7.99
C MET A 1 -6.74 22.84 -7.45
N TYR A 2 -7.77 22.55 -8.27
CA TYR A 2 -9.13 22.32 -7.75
C TYR A 2 -9.24 21.16 -6.76
N GLY A 3 -8.58 20.03 -7.01
CA GLY A 3 -8.56 18.90 -6.06
C GLY A 3 -8.03 19.29 -4.67
N TYR A 4 -6.96 20.09 -4.61
CA TYR A 4 -6.47 20.64 -3.34
C TYR A 4 -7.52 21.54 -2.67
N SER A 5 -8.10 22.47 -3.43
CA SER A 5 -9.09 23.41 -2.90
C SER A 5 -10.34 22.69 -2.37
N PHE A 6 -10.83 21.67 -3.08
CA PHE A 6 -11.98 20.88 -2.65
C PHE A 6 -11.64 19.96 -1.48
N GLY A 7 -10.51 19.25 -1.52
CA GLY A 7 -10.08 18.40 -0.41
C GLY A 7 -9.90 19.19 0.88
N ALA A 8 -9.30 20.39 0.80
CA ALA A 8 -9.16 21.25 1.97
C ALA A 8 -10.51 21.78 2.48
N ALA A 9 -11.46 22.06 1.59
CA ALA A 9 -12.81 22.46 1.99
C ALA A 9 -13.57 21.31 2.66
N GLU A 10 -13.44 20.08 2.15
CA GLU A 10 -14.07 18.86 2.67
C GLU A 10 -13.72 18.63 4.15
N VAL A 11 -12.46 18.85 4.51
CA VAL A 11 -11.96 18.72 5.90
C VAL A 11 -12.06 20.01 6.72
N GLY A 12 -12.71 21.05 6.20
CA GLY A 12 -12.95 22.31 6.92
C GLY A 12 -11.73 23.23 7.09
N LEU A 13 -10.67 23.06 6.31
CA LEU A 13 -9.48 23.91 6.38
C LEU A 13 -9.76 25.32 5.84
N ARG A 14 -9.27 26.33 6.56
CA ARG A 14 -9.32 27.75 6.14
C ARG A 14 -7.90 28.27 5.91
N HIS A 15 -7.65 28.75 4.70
CA HIS A 15 -6.33 29.27 4.32
C HIS A 15 -6.19 30.75 4.65
N GLN A 16 -5.01 31.15 5.11
CA GLN A 16 -4.60 32.54 5.09
C GLN A 16 -4.11 32.89 3.68
N ILE A 17 -4.81 33.79 3.00
CA ILE A 17 -4.46 34.22 1.65
C ILE A 17 -3.54 35.44 1.75
N ARG A 18 -2.35 35.35 1.15
CA ARG A 18 -1.30 36.37 1.20
C ARG A 18 -0.84 36.76 -0.20
N ASN A 19 -1.02 38.04 -0.56
CA ASN A 19 -0.65 38.57 -1.88
C ASN A 19 0.85 38.81 -2.06
N ASP A 20 1.63 38.81 -0.97
CA ASP A 20 3.08 38.99 -0.96
C ASP A 20 3.84 37.68 -1.15
N LEU A 21 3.16 36.53 -1.13
CA LEU A 21 3.82 35.24 -1.14
C LEU A 21 4.20 34.81 -2.56
N MET A 22 3.30 34.96 -3.53
CA MET A 22 3.50 34.49 -4.90
C MET A 22 2.82 35.40 -5.92
N ILE A 23 3.48 35.62 -7.07
CA ILE A 23 2.90 36.26 -8.25
C ILE A 23 3.19 35.43 -9.51
N TYR A 24 2.29 35.53 -10.50
CA TYR A 24 2.57 35.05 -11.85
C TYR A 24 3.31 36.14 -12.65
N PRO A 25 4.45 35.86 -13.30
CA PRO A 25 5.01 36.76 -14.31
C PRO A 25 3.95 37.20 -15.33
N GLY A 26 4.02 38.45 -15.78
CA GLY A 26 2.98 39.10 -16.60
C GLY A 26 1.87 39.79 -15.79
N TYR A 27 1.74 39.50 -14.49
CA TYR A 27 0.77 40.16 -13.62
C TYR A 27 1.39 41.41 -12.98
N ILE A 28 0.54 42.39 -12.68
CA ILE A 28 0.94 43.63 -12.01
C ILE A 28 0.84 43.38 -10.50
N PRO A 29 1.95 43.48 -9.73
CA PRO A 29 1.89 43.36 -8.28
C PRO A 29 1.07 44.52 -7.69
N GLN A 30 0.38 44.27 -6.58
CA GLN A 30 -0.25 45.35 -5.82
C GLN A 30 0.78 46.38 -5.37
N GLU A 31 0.36 47.64 -5.26
CA GLU A 31 1.21 48.71 -4.80
C GLU A 31 1.79 48.41 -3.41
N GLY A 32 3.09 48.65 -3.22
CA GLY A 32 3.82 48.30 -1.99
C GLY A 32 4.13 46.81 -1.79
N VAL A 33 3.44 45.88 -2.45
CA VAL A 33 3.65 44.43 -2.25
C VAL A 33 4.89 43.94 -2.98
N HIS A 34 5.72 43.14 -2.31
CA HIS A 34 6.96 42.57 -2.86
C HIS A 34 6.85 41.04 -2.87
N PRO A 35 6.47 40.43 -4.01
CA PRO A 35 6.28 38.98 -4.09
C PRO A 35 7.57 38.21 -3.79
N LEU A 36 7.47 37.20 -2.92
CA LEU A 36 8.61 36.34 -2.57
C LEU A 36 8.88 35.25 -3.63
N LEU A 37 7.83 34.78 -4.30
CA LEU A 37 7.87 33.70 -5.27
C LEU A 37 7.28 34.13 -6.62
N MET A 38 7.93 33.74 -7.72
CA MET A 38 7.39 33.90 -9.08
C MET A 38 7.00 32.55 -9.64
N HIS A 39 5.71 32.34 -9.90
CA HIS A 39 5.18 31.10 -10.45
C HIS A 39 5.00 31.22 -11.98
N TYR A 40 5.96 30.73 -12.76
CA TYR A 40 6.01 30.87 -14.23
C TYR A 40 5.21 29.80 -15.00
N GLY A 41 4.11 29.30 -14.42
CA GLY A 41 3.28 28.28 -15.03
C GLY A 41 2.39 28.76 -16.18
N LEU A 42 2.14 30.07 -16.28
CA LEU A 42 1.29 30.67 -17.32
C LEU A 42 2.14 31.38 -18.38
N LYS A 43 1.58 31.52 -19.59
CA LYS A 43 2.18 32.34 -20.65
C LYS A 43 2.18 33.81 -20.26
N PHE A 44 3.29 34.51 -20.51
CA PHE A 44 3.41 35.95 -20.29
C PHE A 44 4.26 36.63 -21.37
N SER A 45 4.12 37.95 -21.47
CA SER A 45 4.79 38.77 -22.49
C SER A 45 5.44 40.01 -21.89
N VAL A 46 6.52 40.46 -22.53
CA VAL A 46 7.22 41.72 -22.28
C VAL A 46 7.42 42.41 -23.63
N GLY A 47 6.54 43.34 -23.96
CA GLY A 47 6.47 43.93 -25.30
C GLY A 47 6.12 42.87 -26.35
N SER A 48 6.95 42.75 -27.40
CA SER A 48 6.81 41.73 -28.45
C SER A 48 7.41 40.37 -28.07
N TRP A 49 8.16 40.29 -26.97
CA TRP A 49 8.74 39.05 -26.48
C TRP A 49 7.73 38.30 -25.60
N SER A 50 7.70 36.97 -25.66
CA SER A 50 6.83 36.15 -24.80
C SER A 50 7.48 34.83 -24.41
N PHE A 51 7.01 34.26 -23.31
CA PHE A 51 7.40 32.93 -22.85
C PHE A 51 6.19 32.13 -22.37
N SER A 52 6.21 30.85 -22.69
CA SER A 52 5.22 29.86 -22.28
C SER A 52 5.97 28.59 -21.93
N LYS A 53 5.77 28.09 -20.69
CA LYS A 53 6.35 26.82 -20.27
C LYS A 53 5.89 25.66 -21.16
N ALA A 54 4.66 25.72 -21.66
CA ALA A 54 4.08 24.67 -22.52
C ALA A 54 4.82 24.54 -23.86
N ASP A 55 5.37 25.64 -24.39
CA ASP A 55 6.09 25.66 -25.67
C ASP A 55 7.44 24.91 -25.58
N HIS A 56 7.86 24.57 -24.36
CA HIS A 56 9.11 23.89 -24.04
C HIS A 56 8.87 22.55 -23.32
N HIS A 57 7.70 21.92 -23.50
CA HIS A 57 7.34 20.67 -22.82
C HIS A 57 8.31 19.52 -23.11
N ASP A 58 8.71 19.38 -24.38
CA ASP A 58 9.57 18.30 -24.87
C ASP A 58 11.06 18.72 -24.96
N ASP A 59 11.41 19.91 -24.48
CA ASP A 59 12.78 20.42 -24.53
C ASP A 59 13.64 19.80 -23.41
N ASP A 60 14.65 19.03 -23.79
CA ASP A 60 15.74 18.52 -22.93
C ASP A 60 16.79 19.60 -22.59
N ILE A 61 16.35 20.83 -22.34
CA ILE A 61 17.21 22.01 -22.20
C ILE A 61 18.21 21.91 -21.04
N VAL A 62 17.87 21.14 -20.00
CA VAL A 62 18.75 20.86 -18.86
C VAL A 62 19.96 20.02 -19.28
N TYR A 63 19.81 19.12 -20.25
CA TYR A 63 20.84 18.18 -20.68
C TYR A 63 21.60 18.62 -21.93
N LYS A 64 21.02 19.52 -22.73
CA LYS A 64 21.70 20.12 -23.88
C LYS A 64 22.62 21.26 -23.45
N CYS A 65 23.92 20.97 -23.38
CA CYS A 65 24.95 21.94 -22.99
C CYS A 65 24.78 23.31 -23.66
N ASN A 66 24.79 24.36 -22.85
CA ASN A 66 24.70 25.76 -23.24
C ASN A 66 23.39 26.17 -23.96
N LYS A 67 22.36 25.31 -23.99
CA LYS A 67 21.02 25.68 -24.47
C LYS A 67 20.27 26.47 -23.38
N LEU A 68 19.81 27.67 -23.70
CA LEU A 68 19.06 28.55 -22.79
C LEU A 68 17.71 28.94 -23.41
N PHE A 69 16.77 29.39 -22.58
CA PHE A 69 15.55 30.00 -23.07
C PHE A 69 15.86 31.31 -23.80
N PRO A 70 15.00 31.75 -24.73
CA PRO A 70 15.16 33.02 -25.42
C PRO A 70 15.40 34.17 -24.43
N ALA A 71 16.42 34.99 -24.71
CA ALA A 71 16.75 36.13 -23.86
C ALA A 71 15.57 37.12 -23.80
N PRO A 72 15.09 37.52 -22.61
CA PRO A 72 14.08 38.55 -22.48
C PRO A 72 14.64 39.94 -22.81
N PRO A 73 13.79 40.95 -23.00
CA PRO A 73 14.22 42.35 -23.10
C PRO A 73 15.08 42.78 -21.91
N TYR A 74 16.05 43.65 -22.15
CA TYR A 74 16.91 44.22 -21.12
C TYR A 74 16.16 45.29 -20.29
N PRO A 75 16.59 45.55 -19.04
CA PRO A 75 15.92 46.53 -18.17
C PRO A 75 15.74 47.94 -18.80
N LYS A 76 16.69 48.40 -19.62
CA LYS A 76 16.58 49.68 -20.33
C LYS A 76 15.46 49.70 -21.37
N GLU A 77 15.20 48.56 -22.00
CA GLU A 77 14.12 48.43 -22.98
C GLU A 77 12.78 48.43 -22.25
N VAL A 78 12.67 47.74 -21.11
CA VAL A 78 11.47 47.79 -20.26
C VAL A 78 11.16 49.21 -19.76
N LEU A 79 12.19 49.99 -19.38
CA LEU A 79 12.04 51.41 -19.01
C LEU A 79 11.47 52.25 -20.15
N ALA A 80 11.87 51.97 -21.39
CA ALA A 80 11.40 52.70 -22.57
C ALA A 80 10.00 52.24 -23.02
N MET A 81 9.62 50.98 -22.74
CA MET A 81 8.36 50.38 -23.19
C MET A 81 7.14 50.81 -22.37
N GLU A 82 7.28 50.95 -21.05
CA GLU A 82 6.12 51.13 -20.17
C GLU A 82 6.30 52.34 -19.24
N PRO A 83 5.57 53.45 -19.45
CA PRO A 83 5.65 54.65 -18.58
C PRO A 83 5.04 54.44 -17.20
N ASP A 84 4.04 53.56 -17.03
CA ASP A 84 3.36 53.35 -15.76
C ASP A 84 4.25 52.55 -14.77
N PRO A 85 4.53 53.07 -13.57
CA PRO A 85 5.47 52.44 -12.64
C PRO A 85 5.00 51.06 -12.15
N ASN A 86 3.69 50.85 -11.99
CA ASN A 86 3.14 49.58 -11.50
C ASN A 86 3.21 48.50 -12.59
N ARG A 87 2.79 48.81 -13.81
CA ARG A 87 2.91 47.93 -14.98
C ARG A 87 4.37 47.61 -15.28
N ARG A 88 5.23 48.63 -15.26
CA ARG A 88 6.68 48.46 -15.45
C ARG A 88 7.27 47.51 -14.43
N ARG A 89 6.83 47.60 -13.17
CA ARG A 89 7.24 46.66 -12.13
C ARG A 89 6.86 45.21 -12.44
N GLY A 90 5.64 44.96 -12.94
CA GLY A 90 5.24 43.64 -13.43
C GLY A 90 6.14 43.12 -14.56
N LEU A 91 6.52 44.00 -15.50
CA LEU A 91 7.47 43.65 -16.56
C LEU A 91 8.89 43.36 -16.03
N PHE A 92 9.35 44.10 -15.01
CA PHE A 92 10.63 43.83 -14.36
C PHE A 92 10.67 42.46 -13.69
N LEU A 93 9.60 42.10 -12.95
CA LEU A 93 9.47 40.76 -12.36
C LEU A 93 9.46 39.67 -13.45
N SER A 94 8.86 39.97 -14.60
CA SER A 94 8.80 39.03 -15.73
C SER A 94 10.17 38.76 -16.35
N ILE A 95 10.97 39.81 -16.61
CA ILE A 95 12.34 39.62 -17.11
C ILE A 95 13.26 39.04 -16.03
N GLU A 96 13.03 39.37 -14.75
CA GLU A 96 13.77 38.79 -13.64
C GLU A 96 13.56 37.27 -13.57
N CYS A 97 12.30 36.82 -13.68
CA CYS A 97 11.96 35.41 -13.70
C CYS A 97 12.78 34.65 -14.76
N MET A 98 12.80 35.16 -16.00
CA MET A 98 13.51 34.53 -17.11
C MET A 98 15.03 34.54 -16.96
N ASN A 99 15.57 35.65 -16.46
CA ASN A 99 17.00 35.73 -16.15
C ASN A 99 17.38 34.74 -15.05
N SER A 100 16.54 34.54 -14.02
CA SER A 100 16.74 33.50 -12.99
C SER A 100 16.82 32.10 -13.61
N LEU A 101 15.87 31.77 -14.49
CA LEU A 101 15.79 30.45 -15.11
C LEU A 101 17.04 30.16 -15.94
N ASN A 102 17.43 31.12 -16.79
CA ASN A 102 18.63 30.99 -17.61
C ASN A 102 19.92 30.95 -16.78
N GLU A 103 19.99 31.65 -15.65
CA GLU A 103 21.11 31.51 -14.70
C GLU A 103 21.18 30.13 -14.05
N GLY A 104 20.04 29.55 -13.70
CA GLY A 104 19.95 28.20 -13.15
C GLY A 104 20.41 27.15 -14.16
N LEU A 105 20.01 27.30 -15.43
CA LEU A 105 20.46 26.43 -16.52
C LEU A 105 21.97 26.51 -16.74
N LEU A 106 22.55 27.73 -16.78
CA LEU A 106 23.99 27.90 -16.90
C LEU A 106 24.76 27.24 -15.74
N GLU A 107 24.26 27.36 -14.52
CA GLU A 107 24.86 26.71 -13.35
C GLU A 107 24.79 25.19 -13.47
N THR A 108 23.63 24.68 -13.89
CA THR A 108 23.40 23.24 -14.08
C THR A 108 24.32 22.69 -15.16
N HIS A 109 24.43 23.35 -16.31
CA HIS A 109 25.35 22.93 -17.37
C HIS A 109 26.81 22.93 -16.88
N ARG A 110 27.20 23.92 -16.08
CA ARG A 110 28.53 23.99 -15.48
C ARG A 110 28.80 22.81 -14.53
N THR A 111 27.83 22.43 -13.70
CA THR A 111 27.99 21.29 -12.77
C THR A 111 28.02 19.95 -13.48
N HIS A 112 27.38 19.84 -14.64
CA HIS A 112 27.42 18.65 -15.51
C HIS A 112 28.64 18.61 -16.46
N GLY A 113 29.63 19.50 -16.28
CA GLY A 113 30.87 19.48 -17.05
C GLY A 113 30.76 20.00 -18.49
N CYS A 114 29.69 20.74 -18.83
CA CYS A 114 29.55 21.34 -20.15
C CYS A 114 30.68 22.35 -20.43
N PRO A 115 31.10 22.48 -21.72
CA PRO A 115 32.06 23.51 -22.11
C PRO A 115 31.50 24.90 -21.81
N LYS A 116 32.39 25.87 -21.54
CA LYS A 116 31.97 27.25 -21.28
C LYS A 116 31.16 27.79 -22.47
N PRO A 117 30.00 28.44 -22.24
CA PRO A 117 29.21 29.01 -23.31
C PRO A 117 29.98 30.12 -24.03
N SER A 118 29.66 30.31 -25.31
CA SER A 118 30.15 31.45 -26.07
C SER A 118 29.76 32.76 -25.38
N GLN A 119 30.67 33.73 -25.37
CA GLN A 119 30.51 34.96 -24.62
C GLN A 119 29.58 35.94 -25.38
N THR A 120 28.29 35.65 -25.40
CA THR A 120 27.27 36.53 -26.01
C THR A 120 26.97 37.75 -25.13
N ARG A 121 26.33 38.77 -25.71
CA ARG A 121 25.85 39.95 -24.97
C ARG A 121 24.96 39.55 -23.78
N TYR A 122 24.10 38.56 -23.97
CA TYR A 122 23.20 38.07 -22.92
C TYR A 122 23.94 37.29 -21.82
N ILE A 123 24.89 36.42 -22.16
CA ILE A 123 25.72 35.71 -21.16
C ILE A 123 26.53 36.70 -20.31
N ARG A 124 27.09 37.75 -20.92
CA ARG A 124 27.78 38.81 -20.18
C ARG A 124 26.84 39.58 -19.26
N PHE A 125 25.62 39.84 -19.73
CA PHE A 125 24.58 40.47 -18.92
C PHE A 125 24.18 39.60 -17.72
N LEU A 126 23.92 38.30 -17.90
CA LEU A 126 23.57 37.41 -16.78
C LEU A 126 24.65 37.36 -15.70
N LYS A 127 25.94 37.39 -16.08
CA LYS A 127 27.05 37.49 -15.11
C LYS A 127 27.01 38.76 -14.26
N ILE A 128 26.54 39.87 -14.82
CA ILE A 128 26.37 41.15 -14.10
C ILE A 128 25.08 41.10 -13.27
N TRP A 129 23.97 40.64 -13.87
CA TRP A 129 22.67 40.46 -13.24
C TRP A 129 22.76 39.66 -11.93
N ARG A 130 23.45 38.50 -11.95
CA ARG A 130 23.73 37.67 -10.76
C ARG A 130 24.35 38.45 -9.60
N ARG A 131 25.26 39.39 -9.90
CA ARG A 131 25.94 40.23 -8.88
C ARG A 131 25.06 41.37 -8.39
N SER A 132 24.19 41.88 -9.26
CA SER A 132 23.28 42.99 -8.97
C SER A 132 21.98 42.58 -8.28
N ARG A 133 21.61 41.29 -8.24
CA ARG A 133 20.36 40.81 -7.62
C ARG A 133 20.26 41.13 -6.12
N LYS A 134 21.39 41.15 -5.40
CA LYS A 134 21.42 41.60 -3.99
C LYS A 134 21.10 43.10 -3.83
N THR A 135 21.43 43.91 -4.82
CA THR A 135 21.23 45.37 -4.83
C THR A 135 19.92 45.79 -5.49
N PHE A 136 19.32 44.97 -6.36
CA PHE A 136 18.07 45.29 -7.06
C PHE A 136 16.83 45.17 -6.14
N SER A 137 16.89 44.27 -5.14
CA SER A 137 15.93 44.23 -4.04
C SER A 137 15.94 45.52 -3.20
N GLU A 138 17.09 46.19 -3.10
CA GLU A 138 17.26 47.47 -2.38
C GLU A 138 16.90 48.68 -3.25
N PHE A 139 17.07 48.58 -4.57
CA PHE A 139 16.71 49.65 -5.51
C PHE A 139 15.18 49.84 -5.62
N ASN A 140 14.40 48.78 -5.42
CA ASN A 140 12.93 48.85 -5.43
C ASN A 140 12.33 49.32 -4.10
N THR A 141 13.07 49.30 -2.99
CA THR A 141 12.63 49.85 -1.70
C THR A 141 12.95 51.34 -1.53
N MET A 142 13.77 51.93 -2.41
CA MET A 142 14.15 53.35 -2.33
C MET A 142 13.24 54.34 -3.09
N ASN A 143 12.23 53.86 -3.82
CA ASN A 143 11.32 54.74 -4.58
C ASN A 143 10.01 55.08 -3.87
N SER A 144 9.77 54.60 -2.65
CA SER A 144 8.59 55.00 -1.84
C SER A 144 8.84 56.21 -0.92
N ASN A 145 10.10 56.60 -0.70
CA ASN A 145 10.44 57.81 0.04
C ASN A 145 11.45 58.62 -0.78
N GLY A 146 10.96 59.58 -1.54
CA GLY A 146 11.81 60.47 -2.34
C GLY A 146 12.87 61.15 -1.47
N ASN A 147 14.13 60.82 -1.70
CA ASN A 147 15.29 61.69 -1.48
C ASN A 147 16.52 61.09 -2.17
N MET A 148 17.08 61.84 -3.12
CA MET A 148 18.47 61.65 -3.55
C MET A 148 19.40 62.10 -2.42
N ILE A 149 20.32 61.25 -2.00
CA ILE A 149 21.55 61.70 -1.34
C ILE A 149 22.72 60.99 -2.03
N ASN A 150 23.54 61.78 -2.73
CA ASN A 150 24.94 61.47 -2.97
C ASN A 150 25.63 61.44 -1.60
N ASP A 151 26.33 60.36 -1.24
CA ASP A 151 27.63 60.59 -0.61
C ASP A 151 28.60 59.42 -0.75
N ASN A 152 29.85 59.82 -0.90
CA ASN A 152 31.03 59.01 -0.96
C ASN A 152 31.40 58.47 0.43
N GLY A 153 31.82 57.20 0.47
CA GLY A 153 32.79 56.73 1.45
C GLY A 153 32.25 55.94 2.65
N ARG A 154 32.62 54.66 2.73
CA ARG A 154 33.13 53.97 3.93
C ARG A 154 33.52 52.53 3.54
N ARG A 155 34.82 52.23 3.46
CA ARG A 155 35.65 51.69 4.55
C ARG A 155 35.05 50.45 5.22
N SER A 156 35.69 49.34 4.90
CA SER A 156 35.73 48.07 5.62
C SER A 156 35.80 48.24 7.13
N ILE A 157 34.86 47.61 7.84
CA ILE A 157 35.04 47.17 9.22
C ILE A 157 34.47 45.75 9.29
N GLY A 158 35.37 44.78 9.50
CA GLY A 158 34.99 43.42 9.84
C GLY A 158 34.50 43.37 11.28
N VAL A 159 33.46 42.59 11.52
CA VAL A 159 33.04 42.20 12.87
C VAL A 159 32.79 40.70 12.89
N SER A 160 33.59 40.04 13.71
CA SER A 160 33.53 38.65 14.13
C SER A 160 32.20 38.32 14.81
N VAL A 161 31.56 37.23 14.38
CA VAL A 161 30.42 36.63 15.08
C VAL A 161 30.96 35.56 16.03
N ASN A 162 30.87 35.84 17.34
CA ASN A 162 31.13 34.87 18.40
C ASN A 162 29.91 33.96 18.58
N ASN A 163 30.13 32.65 18.45
CA ASN A 163 29.21 31.60 18.88
C ASN A 163 29.36 31.40 20.39
N THR A 164 28.33 31.73 21.18
CA THR A 164 28.22 31.33 22.57
C THR A 164 27.34 30.07 22.67
N LEU A 165 28.02 28.94 22.86
CA LEU A 165 27.47 27.65 23.24
C LEU A 165 27.04 27.72 24.71
N SER A 166 25.75 27.59 25.01
CA SER A 166 25.25 27.43 26.38
C SER A 166 25.46 25.98 26.84
N LYS A 167 26.23 25.85 27.91
CA LYS A 167 26.48 24.63 28.69
C LYS A 167 25.54 24.62 29.90
N ASN A 168 25.21 23.41 30.33
CA ASN A 168 24.72 22.98 31.65
C ASN A 168 23.19 22.86 31.84
N ASN A 169 22.69 21.62 31.93
CA ASN A 169 22.57 20.91 33.21
C ASN A 169 22.02 19.49 33.01
N SER A 170 22.75 18.50 33.52
CA SER A 170 22.28 17.13 33.75
C SER A 170 21.27 17.10 34.90
N PRO A 171 20.34 16.13 34.87
CA PRO A 171 20.07 15.34 36.06
C PRO A 171 20.54 13.90 35.85
N SER A 172 21.31 13.46 36.83
CA SER A 172 21.77 12.11 37.12
C SER A 172 20.64 11.09 37.18
N GLY A 173 20.92 9.89 36.65
CA GLY A 173 20.22 8.66 37.04
C GLY A 173 19.46 7.97 35.91
N PHE A 174 20.13 7.64 34.80
CA PHE A 174 19.63 6.61 33.89
C PHE A 174 20.54 5.40 33.98
N THR A 175 20.05 4.35 34.62
CA THR A 175 20.59 3.00 34.57
C THR A 175 20.72 2.58 33.11
N VAL A 176 21.93 2.61 32.57
CA VAL A 176 22.26 2.00 31.29
C VAL A 176 22.39 0.51 31.53
N GLU A 177 21.26 -0.20 31.51
CA GLU A 177 21.20 -1.64 31.27
C GLU A 177 19.73 -2.04 31.00
N SER A 178 19.41 -2.27 29.71
CA SER A 178 18.31 -3.13 29.18
C SER A 178 17.68 -2.66 27.84
N ARG A 179 18.46 -2.22 26.84
CA ARG A 179 17.99 -2.38 25.44
C ARG A 179 18.90 -3.36 24.72
N LYS A 180 18.71 -4.64 25.00
CA LYS A 180 19.43 -5.70 24.29
C LYS A 180 18.86 -5.93 22.88
N PHE A 181 17.60 -5.56 22.64
CA PHE A 181 16.90 -5.73 21.38
C PHE A 181 15.93 -4.57 21.07
N PRO A 182 15.71 -4.21 19.79
CA PRO A 182 14.81 -3.14 19.38
C PRO A 182 13.34 -3.48 19.72
N LYS A 183 12.52 -2.45 19.94
CA LYS A 183 11.09 -2.64 20.20
C LYS A 183 10.36 -3.07 18.93
N ILE A 184 9.52 -4.11 19.06
CA ILE A 184 8.72 -4.62 17.94
C ILE A 184 7.22 -4.52 18.24
N HIS A 185 6.43 -4.34 17.17
CA HIS A 185 4.98 -4.39 17.23
C HIS A 185 4.45 -5.17 16.04
N THR A 186 3.52 -6.09 16.29
CA THR A 186 2.94 -6.97 15.28
C THR A 186 1.58 -6.45 14.83
N LEU A 187 1.35 -6.40 13.53
CA LEU A 187 0.09 -5.97 12.92
C LEU A 187 -0.47 -7.09 12.04
N PHE A 188 -1.80 -7.23 12.01
CA PHE A 188 -2.47 -8.08 11.03
C PHE A 188 -3.81 -7.45 10.64
N SER A 189 -4.20 -7.59 9.37
CA SER A 189 -5.42 -6.99 8.84
C SER A 189 -6.57 -7.98 8.77
N THR A 190 -7.78 -7.53 9.10
CA THR A 190 -9.02 -8.33 9.09
C THR A 190 -10.21 -7.47 8.65
N GLU A 191 -11.30 -8.10 8.25
CA GLU A 191 -12.59 -7.43 8.02
C GLU A 191 -13.62 -7.83 9.08
N CYS A 192 -14.64 -7.00 9.31
CA CYS A 192 -15.79 -7.31 10.18
C CYS A 192 -16.63 -8.49 9.64
N SER A 193 -16.17 -9.73 9.83
CA SER A 193 -16.86 -10.94 9.41
C SER A 193 -16.50 -12.14 10.29
N THR A 194 -17.42 -13.10 10.38
CA THR A 194 -17.20 -14.37 11.08
C THR A 194 -16.02 -15.16 10.50
N TYR A 195 -15.74 -14.99 9.20
CA TYR A 195 -14.58 -15.58 8.54
C TYR A 195 -13.25 -15.18 9.18
N PHE A 196 -13.09 -13.89 9.50
CA PHE A 196 -11.88 -13.39 10.13
C PHE A 196 -11.88 -13.55 11.66
N ASP A 197 -13.03 -13.80 12.28
CA ASP A 197 -13.11 -14.00 13.73
C ASP A 197 -12.35 -15.24 14.17
N TRP A 198 -12.57 -16.39 13.51
CA TRP A 198 -11.88 -17.63 13.88
C TRP A 198 -10.41 -17.62 13.50
N GLN A 199 -10.05 -16.90 12.42
CA GLN A 199 -8.66 -16.64 12.04
C GLN A 199 -7.96 -15.77 13.11
N THR A 200 -8.65 -14.74 13.63
CA THR A 200 -8.14 -13.92 14.73
C THR A 200 -7.89 -14.76 15.99
N VAL A 201 -8.81 -15.66 16.33
CA VAL A 201 -8.65 -16.57 17.49
C VAL A 201 -7.41 -17.45 17.32
N GLY A 202 -7.22 -18.07 16.15
CA GLY A 202 -6.04 -18.89 15.84
C GLY A 202 -4.73 -18.12 15.89
N LEU A 203 -4.69 -16.92 15.28
CA LEU A 203 -3.50 -16.08 15.24
C LEU A 203 -3.12 -15.56 16.63
N ILE A 204 -4.08 -15.08 17.44
CA ILE A 204 -3.81 -14.59 18.79
C ILE A 204 -3.35 -15.70 19.73
N HIS A 205 -3.92 -16.91 19.60
CA HIS A 205 -3.47 -18.06 20.36
C HIS A 205 -2.03 -18.44 20.01
N SER A 206 -1.74 -18.65 18.72
CA SER A 206 -0.40 -19.02 18.27
C SER A 206 0.64 -17.91 18.50
N PHE A 207 0.26 -16.64 18.44
CA PHE A 207 1.10 -15.52 18.85
C PHE A 207 1.57 -15.66 20.31
N ALA A 208 0.65 -16.02 21.23
CA ALA A 208 0.99 -16.21 22.63
C ALA A 208 1.89 -17.44 22.84
N GLU A 209 1.55 -18.59 22.24
CA GLU A 209 2.31 -19.84 22.37
C GLU A 209 3.71 -19.75 21.76
N SER A 210 3.86 -19.05 20.64
CA SER A 210 5.15 -18.89 19.97
C SER A 210 6.17 -18.09 20.79
N GLY A 211 5.72 -17.32 21.80
CA GLY A 211 6.59 -16.41 22.54
C GLY A 211 7.01 -15.18 21.73
N GLN A 212 6.24 -14.80 20.70
CA GLN A 212 6.52 -13.62 19.88
C GLN A 212 6.63 -12.36 20.76
N PRO A 213 7.77 -11.63 20.72
CA PRO A 213 7.92 -10.45 21.56
C PRO A 213 7.09 -9.27 21.07
N GLY A 214 6.90 -8.29 21.94
CA GLY A 214 6.16 -7.06 21.62
C GLY A 214 4.64 -7.22 21.64
N SER A 215 3.95 -6.15 21.31
CA SER A 215 2.47 -6.12 21.28
C SER A 215 1.95 -6.52 19.91
N ILE A 216 0.72 -7.01 19.86
CA ILE A 216 -0.02 -7.28 18.62
C ILE A 216 -1.24 -6.36 18.50
N THR A 217 -1.57 -5.92 17.30
CA THR A 217 -2.80 -5.16 17.02
C THR A 217 -3.47 -5.64 15.75
N ARG A 218 -4.76 -5.95 15.87
CA ARG A 218 -5.65 -6.23 14.75
C ARG A 218 -6.08 -4.93 14.10
N LEU A 219 -5.87 -4.82 12.80
CA LEU A 219 -6.38 -3.74 11.98
C LEU A 219 -7.72 -4.19 11.38
N LEU A 220 -8.82 -3.70 11.94
CA LEU A 220 -10.16 -4.20 11.65
C LEU A 220 -10.88 -3.23 10.69
N SER A 221 -10.96 -3.60 9.42
CA SER A 221 -11.65 -2.85 8.37
C SER A 221 -13.15 -3.14 8.36
N CYS A 222 -13.97 -2.11 8.60
CA CYS A 222 -15.43 -2.26 8.68
C CYS A 222 -16.17 -1.05 8.09
N SER A 223 -17.36 -1.30 7.54
CA SER A 223 -18.33 -0.21 7.33
C SER A 223 -18.97 0.20 8.66
N ASP A 224 -19.52 1.41 8.71
CA ASP A 224 -20.23 1.93 9.88
C ASP A 224 -21.44 1.05 10.25
N GLU A 225 -22.09 0.43 9.27
CA GLU A 225 -23.22 -0.48 9.46
C GLU A 225 -22.76 -1.81 10.06
N GLN A 226 -21.68 -2.40 9.54
CA GLN A 226 -21.12 -3.64 10.07
C GLN A 226 -20.69 -3.46 11.53
N LEU A 227 -19.99 -2.37 11.81
CA LEU A 227 -19.43 -2.10 13.15
C LEU A 227 -20.50 -2.04 14.24
N LYS A 228 -21.71 -1.53 13.94
CA LYS A 228 -22.82 -1.43 14.90
C LYS A 228 -23.27 -2.79 15.46
N THR A 229 -23.10 -3.86 14.70
CA THR A 229 -23.60 -5.20 15.04
C THR A 229 -22.50 -6.24 15.20
N TYR A 230 -21.25 -5.85 14.97
CA TYR A 230 -20.10 -6.74 15.03
C TYR A 230 -19.82 -7.20 16.46
N LYS A 231 -19.68 -8.52 16.64
CA LYS A 231 -19.56 -9.16 17.96
C LYS A 231 -18.11 -9.48 18.34
N GLY A 232 -17.19 -9.50 17.39
CA GLY A 232 -15.81 -9.95 17.59
C GLY A 232 -14.83 -8.86 18.06
N MET A 233 -15.29 -7.78 18.67
CA MET A 233 -14.43 -6.65 19.06
C MET A 233 -13.39 -7.01 20.12
N ASP A 234 -13.69 -7.97 20.99
CA ASP A 234 -12.88 -8.42 22.12
C ASP A 234 -11.89 -9.55 21.76
N LEU A 235 -11.89 -10.03 20.51
CA LEU A 235 -11.03 -11.14 20.08
C LEU A 235 -9.53 -10.79 20.08
N ALA A 236 -9.18 -9.50 19.93
CA ALA A 236 -7.80 -9.01 19.91
C ALA A 236 -7.73 -7.52 20.26
N PRO A 237 -6.58 -6.99 20.73
CA PRO A 237 -6.34 -5.55 20.74
C PRO A 237 -6.55 -4.98 19.33
N THR A 238 -7.51 -4.07 19.16
CA THR A 238 -8.05 -3.71 17.84
C THR A 238 -7.94 -2.22 17.56
N HIS A 239 -7.45 -1.88 16.37
CA HIS A 239 -7.57 -0.56 15.74
C HIS A 239 -8.61 -0.63 14.62
N VAL A 240 -9.69 0.13 14.76
CA VAL A 240 -10.76 0.16 13.74
C VAL A 240 -10.34 1.05 12.57
N VAL A 241 -10.58 0.55 11.36
CA VAL A 241 -10.26 1.21 10.10
C VAL A 241 -11.54 1.29 9.26
N PRO A 242 -11.82 2.42 8.60
CA PRO A 242 -12.86 2.46 7.58
C PRO A 242 -12.63 1.36 6.53
N SER A 243 -13.69 0.68 6.08
CA SER A 243 -13.55 -0.25 4.96
C SER A 243 -13.27 0.51 3.66
N TYR A 244 -12.20 0.10 2.97
CA TYR A 244 -11.84 0.56 1.64
C TYR A 244 -12.26 -0.44 0.55
N SER A 245 -12.96 -1.53 0.92
CA SER A 245 -13.34 -2.60 -0.01
C SER A 245 -14.15 -2.08 -1.20
N LEU A 246 -14.97 -1.05 -1.02
CA LEU A 246 -15.70 -0.41 -2.10
C LEU A 246 -15.04 0.92 -2.48
N HIS A 247 -14.46 0.98 -3.68
CA HIS A 247 -13.77 2.17 -4.13
C HIS A 247 -14.76 3.34 -4.36
N PRO A 248 -14.57 4.52 -3.74
CA PRO A 248 -15.59 5.57 -3.68
C PRO A 248 -15.92 6.23 -5.04
N LEU A 249 -14.98 6.22 -5.99
CA LEU A 249 -15.19 6.83 -7.32
C LEU A 249 -15.64 5.84 -8.41
N THR A 250 -15.16 4.60 -8.37
CA THR A 250 -15.36 3.61 -9.43
C THR A 250 -16.40 2.56 -9.06
N ASN A 251 -16.80 2.48 -7.79
CA ASN A 251 -17.57 1.39 -7.21
C ASN A 251 -16.96 0.00 -7.44
N ASP A 252 -15.65 -0.08 -7.72
CA ASP A 252 -14.94 -1.35 -7.77
C ASP A 252 -14.91 -1.96 -6.37
N TRP A 253 -15.32 -3.22 -6.26
CA TRP A 253 -15.27 -3.96 -5.01
C TRP A 253 -14.01 -4.82 -4.98
N TYR A 254 -13.07 -4.45 -4.11
CA TYR A 254 -11.76 -5.07 -3.97
C TYR A 254 -11.32 -5.08 -2.50
N PRO A 255 -11.66 -6.12 -1.71
CA PRO A 255 -11.41 -6.13 -0.27
C PRO A 255 -9.93 -6.20 0.12
N ALA A 256 -9.05 -6.76 -0.72
CA ALA A 256 -7.64 -6.89 -0.40
C ALA A 256 -6.91 -5.53 -0.27
N ILE A 257 -7.47 -4.44 -0.80
CA ILE A 257 -6.97 -3.07 -0.59
C ILE A 257 -6.99 -2.65 0.89
N ASN A 258 -7.81 -3.31 1.72
CA ASN A 258 -7.84 -3.03 3.15
C ASN A 258 -6.50 -3.27 3.83
N LYS A 259 -5.66 -4.21 3.34
CA LYS A 259 -4.34 -4.46 3.94
C LYS A 259 -3.44 -3.21 3.85
N PRO A 260 -3.11 -2.65 2.67
CA PRO A 260 -2.34 -1.42 2.58
C PRO A 260 -3.04 -0.22 3.23
N ALA A 261 -4.36 -0.08 3.04
CA ALA A 261 -5.12 1.06 3.57
C ALA A 261 -5.11 1.07 5.11
N SER A 262 -5.26 -0.09 5.74
CA SER A 262 -5.28 -0.22 7.20
C SER A 262 -3.91 0.02 7.84
N VAL A 263 -2.83 -0.42 7.20
CA VAL A 263 -1.46 -0.11 7.64
C VAL A 263 -1.19 1.40 7.56
N LEU A 264 -1.56 2.03 6.45
CA LEU A 264 -1.46 3.49 6.28
C LEU A 264 -2.36 4.25 7.28
N HIS A 265 -3.54 3.73 7.59
CA HIS A 265 -4.41 4.33 8.58
C HIS A 265 -3.79 4.25 9.97
N TRP A 266 -3.27 3.08 10.37
CA TRP A 266 -2.65 2.87 11.68
C TRP A 266 -1.44 3.79 11.90
N ILE A 267 -0.51 3.86 10.93
CA ILE A 267 0.72 4.67 11.06
C ILE A 267 0.44 6.17 11.24
N ASN A 268 -0.70 6.65 10.75
CA ASN A 268 -1.12 8.05 10.83
C ASN A 268 -1.94 8.38 12.09
N HIS A 269 -2.52 7.38 12.77
CA HIS A 269 -3.45 7.59 13.88
C HIS A 269 -2.97 7.04 15.23
N VAL A 270 -2.00 6.12 15.23
CA VAL A 270 -1.52 5.47 16.46
C VAL A 270 -0.10 5.95 16.78
N PRO A 271 0.12 6.63 17.91
CA PRO A 271 1.48 6.89 18.37
C PRO A 271 2.12 5.58 18.79
N THR A 272 3.27 5.26 18.21
CA THR A 272 4.04 4.06 18.51
C THR A 272 5.49 4.40 18.78
N ASP A 273 6.11 3.69 19.72
CA ASP A 273 7.54 3.72 19.99
C ASP A 273 8.26 2.46 19.48
N ALA A 274 7.57 1.65 18.67
CA ALA A 274 8.15 0.51 17.97
C ALA A 274 9.20 0.96 16.95
N GLU A 275 10.32 0.25 16.92
CA GLU A 275 11.40 0.45 15.95
C GLU A 275 11.17 -0.42 14.71
N PHE A 276 10.61 -1.61 14.89
CA PHE A 276 10.24 -2.53 13.82
C PHE A 276 8.78 -2.97 13.90
N LEU A 277 8.19 -3.18 12.72
CA LEU A 277 6.88 -3.77 12.57
C LEU A 277 7.01 -5.15 11.94
N VAL A 278 6.24 -6.09 12.47
CA VAL A 278 5.99 -7.40 11.85
C VAL A 278 4.55 -7.40 11.36
N ILE A 279 4.33 -7.40 10.04
CA ILE A 279 2.98 -7.41 9.44
C ILE A 279 2.70 -8.82 8.92
N LEU A 280 1.59 -9.39 9.39
CA LEU A 280 1.15 -10.77 9.11
C LEU A 280 -0.22 -10.78 8.42
N ASP A 281 -0.54 -11.90 7.77
CA ASP A 281 -1.91 -12.21 7.37
C ASP A 281 -2.68 -12.90 8.50
N ALA A 282 -4.01 -12.83 8.46
CA ALA A 282 -4.87 -13.43 9.49
C ALA A 282 -4.90 -14.97 9.43
N ASP A 283 -4.62 -15.55 8.27
CA ASP A 283 -4.62 -16.99 8.01
C ASP A 283 -3.25 -17.64 8.28
N MET A 284 -2.61 -17.23 9.38
CA MET A 284 -1.29 -17.70 9.78
C MET A 284 -1.30 -18.31 11.19
N VAL A 285 -0.56 -19.41 11.37
CA VAL A 285 -0.22 -19.98 12.69
C VAL A 285 1.26 -19.71 12.96
N LEU A 286 1.58 -19.08 14.09
CA LEU A 286 2.97 -18.91 14.54
C LEU A 286 3.44 -20.13 15.32
N ARG A 287 4.54 -20.73 14.89
CA ARG A 287 5.25 -21.81 15.59
C ARG A 287 6.38 -21.29 16.47
N ARG A 288 7.02 -20.19 16.06
CA ARG A 288 8.17 -19.57 16.74
C ARG A 288 8.18 -18.05 16.53
N PRO A 289 8.95 -17.30 17.35
CA PRO A 289 9.07 -15.86 17.18
C PRO A 289 9.65 -15.46 15.82
N ILE A 290 9.20 -14.34 15.30
CA ILE A 290 9.69 -13.66 14.10
C ILE A 290 10.33 -12.36 14.57
N THR A 291 11.65 -12.36 14.72
CA THR A 291 12.36 -11.21 15.28
C THR A 291 13.26 -10.52 14.24
N PRO A 292 13.32 -9.17 14.22
CA PRO A 292 14.18 -8.43 13.29
C PRO A 292 15.65 -8.84 13.36
N TRP A 293 16.18 -9.15 14.55
CA TRP A 293 17.60 -9.45 14.74
C TRP A 293 17.99 -10.86 14.30
N GLU A 294 17.09 -11.84 14.37
CA GLU A 294 17.35 -13.20 13.85
C GLU A 294 17.34 -13.23 12.32
N PHE A 295 16.44 -12.46 11.70
CA PHE A 295 16.29 -12.43 10.24
C PHE A 295 17.06 -11.30 9.55
N GLY A 296 17.77 -10.47 10.33
CA GLY A 296 18.64 -9.41 9.82
C GLY A 296 17.92 -8.19 9.24
N ALA A 297 16.68 -7.94 9.66
CA ALA A 297 15.95 -6.76 9.21
C ALA A 297 16.62 -5.48 9.71
N GLU A 298 16.85 -4.54 8.80
CA GLU A 298 17.49 -3.26 9.09
C GLU A 298 16.74 -2.13 8.38
N LYS A 299 17.00 -0.88 8.79
CA LYS A 299 16.48 0.29 8.08
C LYS A 299 17.01 0.32 6.63
N GLY A 300 16.11 0.46 5.67
CA GLY A 300 16.35 0.36 4.23
C GLY A 300 16.40 -1.08 3.70
N ARG A 301 16.34 -2.08 4.58
CA ARG A 301 16.55 -3.50 4.25
C ARG A 301 15.52 -4.39 4.96
N PRO A 302 14.23 -4.32 4.57
CA PRO A 302 13.17 -5.14 5.16
C PRO A 302 13.39 -6.63 4.90
N VAL A 303 12.75 -7.49 5.69
CA VAL A 303 12.72 -8.95 5.45
C VAL A 303 11.34 -9.36 4.98
N SER A 304 11.28 -10.29 4.02
CA SER A 304 10.04 -10.90 3.57
C SER A 304 10.26 -12.30 2.99
N VAL A 305 9.19 -12.99 2.59
CA VAL A 305 9.23 -14.33 2.01
C VAL A 305 8.99 -14.28 0.50
N PRO A 306 9.48 -15.26 -0.29
CA PRO A 306 9.38 -15.20 -1.75
C PRO A 306 7.96 -15.50 -2.25
N TYR A 307 7.40 -14.61 -3.06
CA TYR A 307 6.14 -14.79 -3.79
C TYR A 307 6.42 -14.93 -5.30
N LEU A 308 7.06 -16.03 -5.70
CA LEU A 308 7.62 -16.21 -7.05
C LEU A 308 6.58 -16.14 -8.20
N TYR A 309 5.30 -16.32 -7.89
CA TYR A 309 4.19 -16.17 -8.82
C TYR A 309 3.93 -14.71 -9.25
N LEU A 310 4.56 -13.72 -8.60
CA LEU A 310 4.50 -12.31 -9.01
C LEU A 310 5.38 -12.04 -10.25
N ILE A 311 5.07 -12.71 -11.36
CA ILE A 311 5.84 -12.63 -12.62
C ILE A 311 5.88 -11.21 -13.22
N GLY A 312 4.96 -10.33 -12.81
CA GLY A 312 4.89 -8.93 -13.23
C GLY A 312 6.10 -8.08 -12.86
N CYS A 313 6.91 -8.52 -11.88
CA CYS A 313 8.19 -7.88 -11.61
C CYS A 313 9.22 -8.05 -12.75
N ASP A 314 9.08 -9.08 -13.59
CA ASP A 314 10.06 -9.42 -14.63
C ASP A 314 9.60 -9.02 -16.04
N ASN A 315 8.46 -8.35 -16.16
CA ASN A 315 7.85 -8.04 -17.46
C ASN A 315 7.46 -6.55 -17.57
N GLU A 316 6.66 -6.21 -18.58
CA GLU A 316 6.18 -4.86 -18.85
C GLU A 316 5.41 -4.22 -17.69
N LEU A 317 4.76 -5.01 -16.82
CA LEU A 317 3.97 -4.49 -15.71
C LEU A 317 4.83 -3.65 -14.76
N ALA A 318 6.05 -4.11 -14.43
CA ALA A 318 6.99 -3.33 -13.65
C ALA A 318 7.39 -2.01 -14.32
N LYS A 319 7.58 -2.02 -15.65
CA LYS A 319 7.96 -0.81 -16.41
C LYS A 319 6.82 0.22 -16.46
N LEU A 320 5.58 -0.23 -16.39
CA LEU A 320 4.39 0.63 -16.35
C LEU A 320 4.17 1.24 -14.97
N HIS A 321 4.38 0.44 -13.91
CA HIS A 321 3.93 0.78 -12.56
C HIS A 321 5.05 1.17 -11.58
N THR A 322 6.32 1.13 -11.98
CA THR A 322 7.43 1.69 -11.18
C THR A 322 8.51 2.36 -12.03
N ARG A 323 9.14 3.40 -11.47
CA ARG A 323 10.32 4.05 -12.06
C ARG A 323 11.60 3.23 -11.93
N PHE A 324 11.60 2.21 -11.07
CA PHE A 324 12.75 1.36 -10.75
C PHE A 324 12.38 -0.12 -10.91
N PRO A 325 12.07 -0.60 -12.13
CA PRO A 325 11.70 -1.99 -12.35
C PRO A 325 12.79 -2.98 -11.88
N GLU A 326 14.06 -2.59 -11.92
CA GLU A 326 15.21 -3.37 -11.42
C GLU A 326 15.22 -3.57 -9.88
N ALA A 327 14.38 -2.84 -9.17
CA ALA A 327 14.18 -2.95 -7.73
C ALA A 327 12.86 -3.66 -7.36
N CYS A 328 12.09 -4.17 -8.33
CA CYS A 328 10.90 -4.97 -8.06
C CYS A 328 11.31 -6.36 -7.57
N GLU A 329 11.05 -6.65 -6.30
CA GLU A 329 11.31 -7.96 -5.71
C GLU A 329 9.99 -8.70 -5.51
N LYS A 330 9.98 -10.00 -5.82
CA LYS A 330 8.80 -10.86 -5.72
C LYS A 330 8.61 -11.34 -4.28
N VAL A 331 8.06 -10.48 -3.44
CA VAL A 331 7.98 -10.70 -2.00
C VAL A 331 6.57 -10.46 -1.45
N GLY A 332 6.25 -11.13 -0.34
CA GLY A 332 4.96 -10.97 0.32
C GLY A 332 4.82 -11.82 1.57
N GLY A 333 3.58 -12.03 2.04
CA GLY A 333 3.24 -12.85 3.20
C GLY A 333 3.59 -12.19 4.52
N ILE A 334 4.87 -12.23 4.87
CA ILE A 334 5.41 -11.65 6.12
C ILE A 334 6.26 -10.44 5.78
N ILE A 335 6.07 -9.35 6.52
CA ILE A 335 6.85 -8.12 6.33
C ILE A 335 7.49 -7.75 7.66
N ILE A 336 8.82 -7.74 7.72
CA ILE A 336 9.57 -7.18 8.86
C ILE A 336 10.24 -5.90 8.38
N MET A 337 9.81 -4.74 8.90
CA MET A 337 10.22 -3.44 8.36
C MET A 337 10.47 -2.43 9.47
N HIS A 338 11.52 -1.61 9.33
CA HIS A 338 11.78 -0.52 10.24
C HIS A 338 10.70 0.58 10.11
N ILE A 339 10.31 1.20 11.22
CA ILE A 339 9.22 2.18 11.29
C ILE A 339 9.39 3.36 10.31
N ASP A 340 10.62 3.84 10.11
CA ASP A 340 10.89 4.95 9.18
C ASP A 340 10.67 4.57 7.71
N ASP A 341 10.99 3.33 7.34
CA ASP A 341 10.74 2.83 5.99
C ASP A 341 9.24 2.66 5.80
N LEU A 342 8.56 2.08 6.79
CA LEU A 342 7.11 1.89 6.75
C LEU A 342 6.35 3.22 6.58
N ARG A 343 6.79 4.30 7.23
CA ARG A 343 6.18 5.64 7.08
C ARG A 343 6.27 6.18 5.65
N SER A 344 7.37 5.90 4.97
CA SER A 344 7.58 6.32 3.58
C SER A 344 6.90 5.36 2.60
N PHE A 345 6.86 4.08 2.94
CA PHE A 345 6.36 2.98 2.13
C PHE A 345 4.82 2.88 2.12
N ALA A 346 4.16 3.02 3.27
CA ALA A 346 2.72 2.78 3.39
C ALA A 346 1.85 3.64 2.42
N PRO A 347 2.14 4.94 2.19
CA PRO A 347 1.42 5.72 1.18
C PRO A 347 1.61 5.19 -0.25
N LEU A 348 2.82 4.71 -0.57
CA LEU A 348 3.14 4.15 -1.88
C LEU A 348 2.49 2.79 -2.08
N TRP A 349 2.43 1.95 -1.04
CA TRP A 349 1.76 0.66 -1.11
C TRP A 349 0.29 0.82 -1.50
N LEU A 350 -0.44 1.70 -0.81
CA LEU A 350 -1.84 1.97 -1.15
C LEU A 350 -1.98 2.53 -2.57
N HIS A 351 -1.19 3.56 -2.90
CA HIS A 351 -1.26 4.21 -4.20
C HIS A 351 -0.95 3.26 -5.37
N LYS A 352 0.13 2.47 -5.27
CA LYS A 352 0.50 1.48 -6.29
C LYS A 352 -0.52 0.35 -6.39
N THR A 353 -1.17 -0.01 -5.29
CA THR A 353 -2.30 -0.96 -5.33
C THR A 353 -3.44 -0.42 -6.19
N GLU A 354 -3.81 0.85 -6.02
CA GLU A 354 -4.85 1.51 -6.84
C GLU A 354 -4.44 1.62 -8.31
N GLU A 355 -3.18 1.94 -8.61
CA GLU A 355 -2.67 2.01 -9.99
C GLU A 355 -2.77 0.65 -10.70
N VAL A 356 -2.28 -0.42 -10.08
CA VAL A 356 -2.35 -1.78 -10.65
C VAL A 356 -3.78 -2.28 -10.74
N ARG A 357 -4.62 -1.96 -9.75
CA ARG A 357 -6.04 -2.32 -9.76
C ARG A 357 -6.80 -1.58 -10.87
N ALA A 358 -6.45 -0.33 -11.16
CA ALA A 358 -7.07 0.43 -12.24
C ALA A 358 -6.66 -0.09 -13.63
N ASP A 359 -5.50 -0.73 -13.75
CA ASP A 359 -4.95 -1.25 -15.00
C ASP A 359 -5.53 -2.62 -15.41
N LYS A 360 -6.83 -2.61 -15.73
CA LYS A 360 -7.58 -3.83 -16.08
C LYS A 360 -7.08 -4.52 -17.35
N ASP A 361 -6.42 -3.79 -18.24
CA ASP A 361 -5.88 -4.32 -19.49
C ASP A 361 -4.74 -5.33 -19.23
N HIS A 362 -4.10 -5.26 -18.06
CA HIS A 362 -2.98 -6.11 -17.67
C HIS A 362 -3.32 -7.08 -16.54
N TRP A 363 -4.59 -7.37 -16.28
CA TRP A 363 -4.99 -8.35 -15.26
C TRP A 363 -4.76 -9.81 -15.67
N ALA A 364 -4.58 -10.09 -16.96
CA ALA A 364 -4.47 -11.45 -17.46
C ALA A 364 -3.28 -12.22 -16.85
N VAL A 365 -3.45 -13.54 -16.71
CA VAL A 365 -2.52 -14.45 -16.02
C VAL A 365 -1.09 -14.33 -16.53
N ASN A 366 -0.89 -14.06 -17.82
CA ASN A 366 0.43 -13.93 -18.44
C ASN A 366 1.19 -12.66 -18.00
N PHE A 367 0.49 -11.63 -17.52
CA PHE A 367 1.10 -10.42 -16.99
C PHE A 367 1.34 -10.50 -15.49
N THR A 368 0.34 -10.98 -14.75
CA THR A 368 0.32 -10.88 -13.28
C THR A 368 0.61 -12.19 -12.57
N GLY A 369 0.48 -13.34 -13.24
CA GLY A 369 0.45 -14.63 -12.55
C GLY A 369 -0.79 -14.81 -11.66
N ASP A 370 -1.76 -13.89 -11.72
CA ASP A 370 -3.06 -14.06 -11.08
C ASP A 370 -3.83 -15.18 -11.77
N ILE A 371 -3.98 -16.33 -11.11
CA ILE A 371 -4.67 -17.49 -11.67
C ILE A 371 -6.13 -17.20 -12.07
N TYR A 372 -6.74 -16.17 -11.50
CA TYR A 372 -8.12 -15.77 -11.82
C TYR A 372 -8.19 -14.75 -12.96
N GLY A 373 -7.07 -14.10 -13.31
CA GLY A 373 -7.01 -13.07 -14.33
C GLY A 373 -7.91 -11.85 -14.03
N GLN A 374 -8.13 -11.54 -12.75
CA GLN A 374 -9.12 -10.55 -12.28
C GLN A 374 -8.50 -9.44 -11.42
N GLY A 375 -7.17 -9.35 -11.39
CA GLY A 375 -6.45 -8.38 -10.57
C GLY A 375 -6.65 -8.62 -9.08
N TRP A 376 -6.79 -9.88 -8.66
CA TRP A 376 -7.03 -10.21 -7.25
C TRP A 376 -5.81 -9.91 -6.37
N ILE A 377 -4.61 -10.06 -6.94
CA ILE A 377 -3.32 -9.85 -6.27
C ILE A 377 -2.70 -8.45 -6.52
N SER A 378 -3.53 -7.45 -6.85
CA SER A 378 -3.06 -6.08 -7.14
C SER A 378 -2.35 -5.39 -5.96
N GLU A 379 -2.72 -5.69 -4.72
CA GLU A 379 -2.08 -5.25 -3.48
C GLU A 379 -0.69 -5.86 -3.25
N MET A 380 -0.46 -7.10 -3.74
CA MET A 380 0.87 -7.73 -3.70
C MET A 380 1.82 -7.04 -4.68
N TYR A 381 1.31 -6.66 -5.86
CA TYR A 381 2.04 -5.81 -6.80
C TYR A 381 2.21 -4.40 -6.27
N GLY A 382 1.17 -3.84 -5.65
CA GLY A 382 1.25 -2.55 -4.96
C GLY A 382 2.36 -2.52 -3.92
N TYR A 383 2.55 -3.61 -3.19
CA TYR A 383 3.67 -3.77 -2.26
C TYR A 383 5.01 -3.71 -3.01
N SER A 384 5.19 -4.60 -3.99
CA SER A 384 6.47 -4.77 -4.69
C SER A 384 6.88 -3.49 -5.44
N PHE A 385 5.94 -2.85 -6.14
CA PHE A 385 6.18 -1.59 -6.83
C PHE A 385 6.36 -0.41 -5.86
N GLY A 386 5.58 -0.37 -4.78
CA GLY A 386 5.73 0.68 -3.75
C GLY A 386 7.08 0.61 -3.05
N ALA A 387 7.61 -0.58 -2.81
CA ALA A 387 8.94 -0.79 -2.24
C ALA A 387 10.05 -0.43 -3.25
N ALA A 388 9.86 -0.79 -4.53
CA ALA A 388 10.75 -0.43 -5.62
C ALA A 388 10.89 1.09 -5.79
N GLU A 389 9.81 1.86 -5.64
CA GLU A 389 9.82 3.33 -5.67
C GLU A 389 10.76 3.95 -4.61
N LEU A 390 10.97 3.25 -3.50
CA LEU A 390 11.92 3.62 -2.45
C LEU A 390 13.28 2.93 -2.57
N ARG A 391 13.43 2.04 -3.56
CA ARG A 391 14.60 1.17 -3.75
C ARG A 391 14.94 0.36 -2.50
N LEU A 392 13.93 -0.07 -1.75
CA LEU A 392 14.12 -1.02 -0.67
C LEU A 392 14.65 -2.33 -1.27
N ARG A 393 15.62 -2.95 -0.59
CA ARG A 393 16.19 -4.23 -0.98
C ARG A 393 15.91 -5.21 0.14
N HIS A 394 15.03 -6.16 -0.12
CA HIS A 394 14.61 -7.14 0.87
C HIS A 394 15.70 -8.17 1.12
N ILE A 395 15.75 -8.64 2.36
CA ILE A 395 16.33 -9.94 2.67
C ILE A 395 15.19 -10.95 2.48
N ILE A 396 15.30 -11.77 1.44
CA ILE A 396 14.31 -12.78 1.12
C ILE A 396 14.67 -14.06 1.86
N ARG A 397 13.75 -14.54 2.70
CA ARG A 397 13.94 -15.71 3.55
C ARG A 397 12.89 -16.77 3.24
N ASN A 398 13.33 -17.96 2.87
CA ASN A 398 12.44 -19.07 2.56
C ASN A 398 12.12 -19.91 3.80
N ASP A 399 12.77 -19.63 4.93
CA ASP A 399 12.69 -20.38 6.19
C ASP A 399 11.73 -19.81 7.23
N ILE A 400 11.07 -18.70 6.93
CA ILE A 400 10.11 -18.10 7.85
C ILE A 400 8.74 -18.76 7.71
N MET A 401 8.26 -18.94 6.47
CA MET A 401 6.87 -19.30 6.18
C MET A 401 6.78 -20.53 5.28
N LEU A 402 5.86 -21.43 5.59
CA LEU A 402 5.51 -22.58 4.76
C LEU A 402 3.99 -22.68 4.61
N TYR A 403 3.52 -23.08 3.42
CA TYR A 403 2.14 -23.50 3.22
C TYR A 403 1.98 -24.96 3.70
N PRO A 404 1.04 -25.30 4.58
CA PRO A 404 0.67 -26.69 4.84
C PRO A 404 0.40 -27.44 3.52
N GLY A 405 0.72 -28.74 3.47
CA GLY A 405 0.71 -29.52 2.23
C GLY A 405 1.98 -29.40 1.37
N TYR A 406 2.93 -28.53 1.72
CA TYR A 406 4.25 -28.47 1.08
C TYR A 406 5.31 -29.14 1.97
N PRO A 407 6.23 -29.94 1.41
CA PRO A 407 7.32 -30.51 2.20
C PRO A 407 8.26 -29.38 2.66
N PRO A 408 8.55 -29.26 3.97
CA PRO A 408 9.56 -28.32 4.44
C PRO A 408 10.93 -28.71 3.86
N PRO A 409 11.76 -27.75 3.42
CA PRO A 409 13.16 -28.03 3.08
C PRO A 409 13.91 -28.79 4.17
N LYS A 410 14.92 -29.56 3.77
CA LYS A 410 15.76 -30.33 4.70
C LYS A 410 16.37 -29.38 5.74
N GLU A 411 16.32 -29.78 7.01
CA GLU A 411 16.87 -29.02 8.15
C GLU A 411 16.17 -27.68 8.45
N MET A 412 15.07 -27.35 7.74
CA MET A 412 14.26 -26.17 8.03
C MET A 412 13.04 -26.54 8.86
N GLU A 413 12.81 -25.80 9.95
CA GLU A 413 11.53 -25.80 10.67
C GLU A 413 10.88 -24.42 10.53
N PRO A 414 9.77 -24.28 9.78
CA PRO A 414 9.16 -22.98 9.53
C PRO A 414 8.67 -22.32 10.82
N HIS A 415 8.79 -21.00 10.88
CA HIS A 415 8.29 -20.18 12.00
C HIS A 415 6.78 -19.89 11.87
N VAL A 416 6.25 -19.92 10.66
CA VAL A 416 4.86 -19.61 10.33
C VAL A 416 4.28 -20.63 9.36
N LEU A 417 3.05 -21.06 9.61
CA LEU A 417 2.24 -21.84 8.68
C LEU A 417 1.16 -20.95 8.07
N HIS A 418 1.17 -20.75 6.75
CA HIS A 418 0.18 -19.95 6.04
C HIS A 418 -0.88 -20.88 5.44
N TYR A 419 -2.05 -21.01 6.07
CA TYR A 419 -3.12 -21.91 5.62
C TYR A 419 -4.06 -21.26 4.60
N GLY A 420 -3.50 -20.45 3.68
CA GLY A 420 -4.24 -19.72 2.66
C GLY A 420 -4.79 -20.58 1.52
N LEU A 421 -4.26 -21.80 1.36
CA LEU A 421 -4.57 -22.75 0.28
C LEU A 421 -5.14 -24.06 0.85
N GLU A 422 -5.84 -24.82 0.00
CA GLU A 422 -6.26 -26.18 0.33
C GLU A 422 -5.06 -27.12 0.46
N PHE A 423 -5.08 -28.00 1.46
CA PHE A 423 -4.10 -29.06 1.63
C PHE A 423 -4.75 -30.35 2.14
N SER A 424 -4.07 -31.49 1.95
CA SER A 424 -4.60 -32.81 2.30
C SER A 424 -3.54 -33.67 3.00
N VAL A 425 -4.02 -34.54 3.89
CA VAL A 425 -3.25 -35.59 4.58
C VAL A 425 -4.03 -36.90 4.45
N GLY A 426 -3.56 -37.80 3.59
CA GLY A 426 -4.32 -38.99 3.21
C GLY A 426 -5.70 -38.63 2.64
N ASN A 427 -6.77 -39.14 3.24
CA ASN A 427 -8.15 -38.87 2.82
C ASN A 427 -8.78 -37.64 3.50
N TRP A 428 -8.05 -36.96 4.39
CA TRP A 428 -8.52 -35.76 5.06
C TRP A 428 -7.98 -34.52 4.35
N SER A 429 -8.77 -33.46 4.27
CA SER A 429 -8.41 -32.20 3.62
C SER A 429 -8.90 -31.00 4.42
N PHE A 430 -8.16 -29.91 4.38
CA PHE A 430 -8.58 -28.62 4.92
C PHE A 430 -8.49 -27.53 3.86
N ASP A 431 -9.57 -26.79 3.71
CA ASP A 431 -9.65 -25.57 2.90
C ASP A 431 -10.41 -24.52 3.69
N LYS A 432 -9.75 -23.41 4.02
CA LYS A 432 -10.36 -22.31 4.77
C LYS A 432 -11.58 -21.72 4.08
N ALA A 433 -11.65 -21.76 2.75
CA ALA A 433 -12.76 -21.16 2.00
C ALA A 433 -14.10 -21.86 2.30
N LYS A 434 -14.07 -23.15 2.67
CA LYS A 434 -15.25 -23.94 3.08
C LYS A 434 -15.88 -23.45 4.39
N TRP A 435 -15.18 -22.60 5.15
CA TRP A 435 -15.59 -22.08 6.46
C TRP A 435 -15.86 -20.57 6.45
N ARG A 436 -16.06 -19.98 5.26
CA ARG A 436 -16.27 -18.54 5.09
C ARG A 436 -17.51 -18.01 5.81
N ASP A 437 -18.61 -18.74 5.70
CA ASP A 437 -19.92 -18.31 6.20
C ASP A 437 -20.28 -18.94 7.56
N GLU A 438 -19.33 -19.67 8.16
CA GLU A 438 -19.53 -20.38 9.42
C GLU A 438 -19.14 -19.52 10.63
N ASP A 439 -20.05 -19.40 11.59
CA ASP A 439 -19.78 -18.73 12.87
C ASP A 439 -19.14 -19.70 13.87
N MET A 440 -17.83 -19.86 13.74
CA MET A 440 -17.03 -20.77 14.57
C MET A 440 -16.77 -20.22 15.98
N THR A 441 -16.94 -18.92 16.21
CA THR A 441 -16.52 -18.25 17.45
C THR A 441 -17.67 -17.90 18.39
N ASN A 442 -18.90 -17.73 17.88
CA ASN A 442 -20.08 -17.43 18.70
C ASN A 442 -20.99 -18.64 18.94
N VAL A 443 -20.86 -19.70 18.15
CA VAL A 443 -21.54 -20.98 18.40
C VAL A 443 -20.63 -21.85 19.25
N CYS A 444 -21.05 -22.15 20.48
CA CYS A 444 -20.27 -22.96 21.42
C CYS A 444 -19.84 -24.30 20.81
N TRP A 445 -18.60 -24.69 21.08
CA TRP A 445 -18.01 -25.98 20.74
C TRP A 445 -18.02 -26.32 19.24
N LYS A 446 -18.00 -25.30 18.38
CA LYS A 446 -17.67 -25.49 16.96
C LYS A 446 -16.16 -25.62 16.75
N PHE A 447 -15.79 -26.62 15.97
CA PHE A 447 -14.42 -27.00 15.62
C PHE A 447 -14.32 -27.39 14.14
N PHE A 448 -13.11 -27.33 13.59
CA PHE A 448 -12.81 -27.94 12.30
C PHE A 448 -12.75 -29.47 12.43
N PRO A 449 -12.95 -30.23 11.34
CA PRO A 449 -12.84 -31.68 11.35
C PRO A 449 -11.48 -32.12 11.88
N ASP A 450 -11.47 -33.07 12.81
CA ASP A 450 -10.24 -33.55 13.42
C ASP A 450 -9.27 -34.06 12.35
N PRO A 451 -8.02 -33.57 12.35
CA PRO A 451 -7.00 -34.08 11.45
C PRO A 451 -6.58 -35.51 11.85
N PRO A 452 -6.00 -36.30 10.93
CA PRO A 452 -5.49 -37.63 11.23
C PRO A 452 -4.52 -37.63 12.41
N ASN A 453 -4.42 -38.74 13.15
CA ASN A 453 -3.45 -38.87 14.22
C ASN A 453 -2.04 -39.05 13.61
N PRO A 454 -1.04 -38.19 13.95
CA PRO A 454 0.33 -38.31 13.47
C PRO A 454 0.96 -39.69 13.70
N ALA A 455 0.55 -40.41 14.75
CA ALA A 455 1.04 -41.75 15.05
C ALA A 455 0.70 -42.81 13.99
N PHE A 456 -0.27 -42.54 13.11
CA PHE A 456 -0.68 -43.44 12.03
C PHE A 456 -0.21 -42.98 10.64
N LEU A 457 0.65 -41.96 10.57
CA LEU A 457 1.24 -41.53 9.29
C LEU A 457 2.22 -42.57 8.75
N ASN A 458 2.28 -42.69 7.43
CA ASN A 458 3.23 -43.59 6.77
C ASN A 458 4.66 -43.03 6.90
N VAL A 459 5.61 -43.88 7.30
CA VAL A 459 7.00 -43.50 7.58
C VAL A 459 7.92 -43.75 6.37
N GLU A 460 7.39 -44.26 5.25
CA GLU A 460 8.18 -44.62 4.06
C GLU A 460 8.93 -43.43 3.43
N ASN A 461 8.36 -42.22 3.48
CA ASN A 461 8.98 -41.00 2.96
C ASN A 461 9.05 -39.93 4.05
N LEU A 462 10.28 -39.59 4.49
CA LEU A 462 10.51 -38.59 5.54
C LEU A 462 9.99 -37.20 5.17
N ASP A 463 10.07 -36.79 3.91
CA ASP A 463 9.61 -35.47 3.49
C ASP A 463 8.07 -35.39 3.50
N GLU A 464 7.39 -36.49 3.13
CA GLU A 464 5.93 -36.62 3.25
C GLU A 464 5.48 -36.69 4.72
N LEU A 465 6.20 -37.45 5.55
CA LEU A 465 5.92 -37.52 6.99
C LEU A 465 6.03 -36.13 7.64
N ARG A 466 7.06 -35.35 7.29
CA ARG A 466 7.26 -33.98 7.79
C ARG A 466 6.16 -33.04 7.28
N ARG A 467 5.84 -33.09 5.98
CA ARG A 467 4.73 -32.33 5.37
C ARG A 467 3.43 -32.60 6.13
N ASP A 468 3.07 -33.86 6.29
CA ASP A 468 1.80 -34.29 6.87
C ASP A 468 1.72 -33.95 8.36
N THR A 469 2.81 -34.12 9.10
CA THR A 469 2.90 -33.74 10.52
C THR A 469 2.66 -32.24 10.71
N ILE A 470 3.34 -31.38 9.94
CA ILE A 470 3.15 -29.93 10.00
C ILE A 470 1.74 -29.52 9.57
N SER A 471 1.17 -30.23 8.60
CA SER A 471 -0.19 -29.96 8.11
C SER A 471 -1.25 -30.29 9.17
N ILE A 472 -1.07 -31.40 9.89
CA ILE A 472 -1.89 -31.76 11.05
C ILE A 472 -1.73 -30.76 12.19
N GLU A 473 -0.50 -30.34 12.49
CA GLU A 473 -0.17 -29.33 13.51
C GLU A 473 -1.01 -28.06 13.30
N CYS A 474 -1.06 -27.55 12.07
CA CYS A 474 -1.80 -26.35 11.71
C CYS A 474 -3.27 -26.39 12.18
N VAL A 475 -4.04 -27.44 11.84
CA VAL A 475 -5.46 -27.51 12.20
C VAL A 475 -5.66 -27.88 13.68
N ARG A 476 -4.74 -28.65 14.27
CA ARG A 476 -4.77 -28.90 15.73
C ARG A 476 -4.65 -27.60 16.51
N THR A 477 -3.71 -26.72 16.14
CA THR A 477 -3.57 -25.40 16.79
C THR A 477 -4.83 -24.54 16.62
N LEU A 478 -5.47 -24.57 15.45
CA LEU A 478 -6.73 -23.85 15.24
C LEU A 478 -7.88 -24.40 16.12
N ASN A 479 -8.01 -25.72 16.22
CA ASN A 479 -9.03 -26.35 17.07
C ASN A 479 -8.76 -26.11 18.57
N GLU A 480 -7.49 -26.12 18.99
CA GLU A 480 -7.09 -25.78 20.35
C GLU A 480 -7.43 -24.32 20.68
N ALA A 481 -7.14 -23.38 19.77
CA ALA A 481 -7.49 -21.98 19.92
C ALA A 481 -9.01 -21.78 20.11
N LEU A 482 -9.82 -22.47 19.30
CA LEU A 482 -11.27 -22.46 19.40
C LEU A 482 -11.74 -23.07 20.73
N TYR A 483 -11.13 -24.16 21.19
CA TYR A 483 -11.48 -24.81 22.46
C TYR A 483 -11.28 -23.86 23.63
N LEU A 484 -10.10 -23.24 23.71
CA LEU A 484 -9.77 -22.28 24.75
C LEU A 484 -10.66 -21.04 24.68
N HIS A 485 -11.01 -20.58 23.47
CA HIS A 485 -11.94 -19.48 23.25
C HIS A 485 -13.34 -19.81 23.78
N HIS A 486 -13.92 -20.95 23.41
CA HIS A 486 -15.24 -21.39 23.89
C HIS A 486 -15.27 -21.55 25.41
N LYS A 487 -14.21 -22.11 25.99
CA LYS A 487 -14.04 -22.21 27.44
C LYS A 487 -14.03 -20.83 28.11
N ARG A 488 -13.26 -19.87 27.58
CA ARG A 488 -13.22 -18.48 28.10
C ARG A 488 -14.56 -17.77 27.99
N ARG A 489 -15.35 -18.08 26.95
CA ARG A 489 -16.71 -17.55 26.77
C ARG A 489 -17.75 -18.14 27.73
N GLY A 490 -17.38 -19.12 28.54
CA GLY A 490 -18.30 -19.79 29.46
C GLY A 490 -19.25 -20.78 28.76
N CYS A 491 -18.86 -21.32 27.60
CA CYS A 491 -19.56 -22.48 27.06
C CYS A 491 -19.45 -23.64 28.05
N HIS A 492 -20.58 -24.25 28.40
CA HIS A 492 -20.60 -25.44 29.24
C HIS A 492 -20.55 -26.68 28.33
N PRO A 493 -19.62 -27.63 28.55
CA PRO A 493 -19.59 -28.85 27.76
C PRO A 493 -20.91 -29.61 27.95
N SER A 494 -21.39 -30.24 26.90
CA SER A 494 -22.37 -31.30 27.10
C SER A 494 -21.67 -32.45 27.82
N VAL A 495 -22.38 -33.20 28.68
CA VAL A 495 -21.84 -34.20 29.63
C VAL A 495 -20.97 -35.31 28.99
N ASN A 496 -20.87 -35.38 27.65
CA ASN A 496 -20.07 -36.35 26.90
C ASN A 496 -18.76 -35.79 26.28
N GLU A 497 -18.48 -34.49 26.33
CA GLU A 497 -17.31 -33.90 25.63
C GLU A 497 -16.02 -33.88 26.46
N ASP A 498 -16.11 -33.91 27.80
CA ASP A 498 -14.95 -33.85 28.70
C ASP A 498 -14.04 -35.10 28.59
N VAL A 499 -14.57 -36.24 28.14
CA VAL A 499 -13.83 -37.52 28.10
C VAL A 499 -12.97 -37.66 26.84
N VAL A 500 -13.35 -37.04 25.72
CA VAL A 500 -12.68 -37.24 24.42
C VAL A 500 -11.41 -36.39 24.30
N MET A 501 -11.40 -35.18 24.86
CA MET A 501 -10.28 -34.24 24.69
C MET A 501 -9.14 -34.43 25.70
N VAL A 502 -9.43 -34.82 26.94
CA VAL A 502 -8.39 -35.07 27.96
C VAL A 502 -7.50 -36.28 27.60
N LEU A 503 -8.05 -37.24 26.84
CA LEU A 503 -7.28 -38.39 26.36
C LEU A 503 -6.37 -38.06 25.15
N ASN A 504 -6.66 -36.99 24.41
CA ASN A 504 -5.87 -36.60 23.23
C ASN A 504 -4.69 -35.69 23.56
N THR A 505 -4.80 -34.81 24.56
CA THR A 505 -3.68 -33.96 25.04
C THR A 505 -2.63 -34.75 25.82
N ALA A 506 -3.02 -35.79 26.56
CA ALA A 506 -2.08 -36.64 27.31
C ALA A 506 -1.17 -37.50 26.41
N ASN A 507 -1.57 -37.78 25.16
CA ASN A 507 -0.79 -38.60 24.23
C ASN A 507 0.29 -37.81 23.46
N THR A 508 0.35 -36.49 23.62
CA THR A 508 1.32 -35.60 22.93
C THR A 508 2.54 -35.22 23.77
N GLU A 509 2.56 -35.46 25.08
CA GLU A 509 3.71 -35.13 25.95
C GLU A 509 4.82 -36.22 25.98
N GLY A 510 4.82 -37.13 25.01
CA GLY A 510 5.64 -38.35 25.04
C GLY A 510 6.82 -38.42 24.09
N ILE A 511 7.40 -37.32 23.60
CA ILE A 511 8.67 -37.38 22.83
C ILE A 511 9.50 -36.12 23.13
N ASP A 512 10.37 -36.20 24.13
CA ASP A 512 11.61 -35.42 24.12
C ASP A 512 12.77 -36.31 24.58
N SER A 513 13.83 -36.32 23.79
CA SER A 513 15.00 -37.16 23.94
C SER A 513 16.21 -36.29 24.24
N THR A 514 16.63 -36.22 25.50
CA THR A 514 18.05 -36.05 25.87
C THR A 514 18.31 -36.67 27.24
N GLY A 515 19.27 -37.58 27.30
CA GLY A 515 19.66 -38.27 28.52
C GLY A 515 20.54 -37.41 29.42
N MET A 516 20.31 -37.50 30.73
CA MET A 516 21.38 -37.51 31.73
C MET A 516 21.02 -38.45 32.88
N ILE A 517 21.97 -39.36 33.12
CA ILE A 517 22.02 -40.30 34.24
C ILE A 517 22.18 -39.50 35.54
N GLN A 518 21.29 -39.68 36.51
CA GLN A 518 21.67 -39.68 37.93
C GLN A 518 20.65 -40.43 38.81
N ASN A 519 21.16 -41.43 39.51
CA ASN A 519 20.54 -42.21 40.58
C ASN A 519 19.89 -41.33 41.67
N SER A 520 18.68 -41.68 42.12
CA SER A 520 18.47 -42.06 43.54
C SER A 520 17.06 -42.63 43.83
N ARG A 521 17.07 -43.88 44.34
CA ARG A 521 16.34 -44.46 45.50
C ARG A 521 14.81 -44.32 45.67
N ASN A 522 14.23 -45.51 45.87
CA ASN A 522 13.09 -45.90 46.72
C ASN A 522 11.71 -45.35 46.30
N THR A 523 10.71 -46.18 46.00
CA THR A 523 10.08 -47.12 46.97
C THR A 523 9.40 -48.33 46.31
N LYS A 524 9.42 -49.45 47.04
CA LYS A 524 8.75 -50.73 46.79
C LYS A 524 7.24 -50.66 47.02
N LEU A 525 6.46 -51.40 46.20
CA LEU A 525 5.20 -52.12 46.49
C LEU A 525 4.67 -52.62 45.13
N GLY A 526 4.33 -53.88 44.82
CA GLY A 526 4.32 -55.18 45.48
C GLY A 526 3.90 -56.23 44.41
N ASP A 527 4.31 -57.49 44.59
CA ASP A 527 4.17 -58.63 43.67
C ASP A 527 2.73 -59.11 43.39
N SER A 528 2.48 -59.60 42.16
CA SER A 528 1.94 -60.96 41.87
C SER A 528 1.93 -61.23 40.34
N MET A 529 2.84 -62.06 39.82
CA MET A 529 2.64 -63.41 39.26
C MET A 529 1.44 -63.57 38.28
N ILE A 530 1.67 -63.93 37.00
CA ILE A 530 1.70 -65.31 36.43
C ILE A 530 1.85 -65.21 34.88
N ASN A 531 2.80 -66.01 34.37
CA ASN A 531 3.04 -66.62 33.04
C ASN A 531 2.04 -66.40 31.89
N ASP A 532 2.55 -66.19 30.67
CA ASP A 532 2.70 -67.29 29.71
C ASP A 532 3.60 -66.91 28.51
N GLU A 533 4.41 -67.91 28.15
CA GLU A 533 5.36 -67.97 27.04
C GLU A 533 4.65 -68.08 25.68
N ALA A 534 5.24 -67.51 24.63
CA ALA A 534 5.27 -68.14 23.31
C ALA A 534 6.39 -67.54 22.46
N ASP A 535 7.45 -68.33 22.34
CA ASP A 535 8.55 -68.20 21.39
C ASP A 535 8.08 -68.17 19.93
N ALA A 536 8.76 -67.37 19.10
CA ALA A 536 9.17 -67.79 17.75
C ALA A 536 10.35 -66.96 17.25
N ASN A 537 11.54 -67.55 17.38
CA ASN A 537 12.75 -67.27 16.62
C ASN A 537 12.49 -67.16 15.11
N TYR A 538 13.20 -66.26 14.39
CA TYR A 538 14.28 -66.67 13.46
C TYR A 538 15.05 -65.46 12.87
N THR A 539 16.28 -65.28 13.36
CA THR A 539 17.55 -64.98 12.66
C THR A 539 17.58 -64.10 11.38
N SER A 540 18.10 -62.89 11.57
CA SER A 540 19.36 -62.38 11.01
C SER A 540 19.99 -63.13 9.82
N LYS A 541 20.18 -62.40 8.71
CA LYS A 541 21.35 -62.58 7.84
C LYS A 541 21.93 -61.21 7.43
N ARG A 542 23.13 -60.95 7.92
CA ARG A 542 24.00 -59.80 7.64
C ARG A 542 25.14 -60.30 6.74
N ILE A 543 25.44 -59.60 5.63
CA ILE A 543 26.70 -59.64 4.87
C ILE A 543 26.83 -58.23 4.23
N ASN A 544 27.61 -57.29 4.80
CA ASN A 544 29.02 -56.95 4.54
C ASN A 544 29.36 -56.81 3.05
N GLU A 545 29.59 -55.62 2.49
CA GLU A 545 30.80 -54.76 2.54
C GLU A 545 31.31 -54.62 1.10
N GLY A 546 31.75 -53.42 0.70
CA GLY A 546 32.40 -53.22 -0.59
C GLY A 546 32.47 -51.75 -1.01
N GLU A 547 33.49 -51.05 -0.52
CA GLU A 547 33.94 -49.73 -0.96
C GLU A 547 34.41 -49.72 -2.43
N ASN A 548 34.17 -48.61 -3.14
CA ASN A 548 35.15 -47.77 -3.85
C ASN A 548 34.52 -47.08 -5.07
N GLY A 549 34.92 -45.83 -5.30
CA GLY A 549 34.91 -45.23 -6.64
C GLY A 549 34.36 -43.81 -6.70
N SER A 550 35.27 -42.85 -6.59
CA SER A 550 35.15 -41.45 -6.99
C SER A 550 34.70 -41.27 -8.44
N GLU A 551 33.84 -40.30 -8.72
CA GLU A 551 33.92 -39.47 -9.93
C GLU A 551 33.12 -38.16 -9.73
N GLU A 552 33.79 -37.05 -9.98
CA GLU A 552 33.21 -35.70 -10.10
C GLU A 552 32.40 -35.62 -11.40
N GLU A 553 31.13 -35.22 -11.33
CA GLU A 553 30.43 -34.70 -12.50
C GLU A 553 29.62 -33.45 -12.14
N ASN A 554 29.91 -32.38 -12.88
CA ASN A 554 29.16 -31.14 -12.91
C ASN A 554 27.75 -31.39 -13.48
N GLY A 555 26.72 -31.14 -12.68
CA GLY A 555 25.32 -31.23 -13.10
C GLY A 555 24.60 -29.90 -12.89
N GLU A 556 24.37 -29.20 -14.00
CA GLU A 556 23.46 -28.08 -14.16
C GLU A 556 22.04 -28.53 -13.77
N VAL A 557 21.45 -27.94 -12.71
CA VAL A 557 20.10 -28.29 -12.25
C VAL A 557 19.09 -27.39 -12.94
N ASP A 558 18.56 -27.87 -14.06
CA ASP A 558 17.26 -27.48 -14.61
C ASP A 558 16.17 -27.93 -13.62
N ASN A 559 15.42 -26.98 -13.06
CA ASN A 559 14.23 -27.29 -12.27
C ASN A 559 12.98 -27.08 -13.13
N ASP A 560 12.61 -28.17 -13.81
CA ASP A 560 11.35 -28.35 -14.51
C ASP A 560 10.20 -28.41 -13.49
N TRP A 561 9.26 -27.46 -13.57
CA TRP A 561 8.07 -27.42 -12.74
C TRP A 561 7.02 -28.37 -13.33
N ASP A 562 6.97 -29.61 -12.84
CA ASP A 562 5.98 -30.61 -13.28
C ASP A 562 4.57 -30.15 -12.89
N SER A 563 3.79 -29.85 -13.91
CA SER A 563 2.42 -29.32 -13.86
C SER A 563 1.43 -30.48 -13.78
N ARG A 564 1.42 -31.18 -12.63
CA ARG A 564 0.45 -32.25 -12.34
C ARG A 564 -0.23 -32.03 -11.00
N GLY A 565 -1.30 -31.24 -11.06
CA GLY A 565 -2.19 -31.02 -9.91
C GLY A 565 -3.26 -29.98 -10.15
N PHE A 566 -3.78 -29.84 -11.38
CA PHE A 566 -4.95 -29.00 -11.65
C PHE A 566 -5.92 -29.78 -12.52
N GLN A 567 -6.79 -30.57 -11.89
CA GLN A 567 -7.97 -31.07 -12.57
C GLN A 567 -9.04 -29.98 -12.60
N ARG A 568 -9.62 -29.80 -13.79
CA ARG A 568 -10.72 -28.89 -14.09
C ARG A 568 -11.97 -29.30 -13.32
N GLU A 569 -12.46 -28.44 -12.45
CA GLU A 569 -13.87 -28.43 -12.07
C GLU A 569 -14.53 -27.11 -12.45
N LYS A 570 -15.77 -27.22 -12.94
CA LYS A 570 -16.59 -26.14 -13.50
C LYS A 570 -17.15 -25.27 -12.35
N PRO A 571 -17.31 -23.94 -12.56
CA PRO A 571 -17.95 -23.10 -11.56
C PRO A 571 -19.46 -23.39 -11.49
N HIS A 572 -19.96 -23.65 -10.29
CA HIS A 572 -21.38 -23.68 -9.94
C HIS A 572 -21.89 -22.29 -9.55
N ASP A 573 -23.17 -22.07 -9.87
CA ASP A 573 -23.92 -20.81 -9.89
C ASP A 573 -23.87 -19.96 -8.60
N TRP A 574 -23.63 -18.65 -8.76
CA TRP A 574 -24.00 -17.63 -7.79
C TRP A 574 -25.38 -17.07 -8.14
N GLN A 575 -26.38 -17.35 -7.28
CA GLN A 575 -27.73 -16.82 -7.40
C GLN A 575 -27.80 -15.34 -7.00
N TYR A 576 -28.15 -14.48 -7.96
CA TYR A 576 -28.62 -13.12 -7.72
C TYR A 576 -30.12 -13.12 -7.44
N LEU A 577 -30.54 -12.53 -6.32
CA LEU A 577 -31.93 -12.17 -6.08
C LEU A 577 -32.27 -10.85 -6.78
N GLY A 578 -33.07 -10.95 -7.85
CA GLY A 578 -34.21 -10.09 -8.15
C GLY A 578 -33.97 -8.73 -8.82
N THR A 579 -34.23 -8.65 -10.13
CA THR A 579 -35.15 -7.63 -10.70
C THR A 579 -35.74 -8.12 -12.04
N ASP A 580 -37.07 -8.18 -12.05
CA ASP A 580 -38.07 -8.16 -13.13
C ASP A 580 -37.82 -8.79 -14.52
N SER A 581 -38.70 -9.76 -14.79
CA SER A 581 -39.01 -10.39 -16.07
C SER A 581 -39.55 -9.41 -17.11
N ASN A 582 -38.85 -9.23 -18.24
CA ASN A 582 -39.44 -9.01 -19.58
C ASN A 582 -38.39 -8.95 -20.70
N PHE A 583 -37.49 -9.93 -20.82
CA PHE A 583 -36.59 -10.03 -21.98
C PHE A 583 -36.19 -11.47 -22.33
N LYS A 584 -37.17 -12.36 -22.50
CA LYS A 584 -36.96 -13.73 -23.04
C LYS A 584 -37.88 -14.03 -24.21
N THR A 585 -37.80 -13.21 -25.28
CA THR A 585 -38.43 -13.57 -26.58
C THR A 585 -37.69 -13.04 -27.83
N ALA A 586 -36.40 -12.67 -27.74
CA ALA A 586 -35.69 -12.08 -28.89
C ALA A 586 -34.42 -12.81 -29.38
N ASN A 587 -33.86 -13.78 -28.65
CA ASN A 587 -32.54 -14.37 -28.99
C ASN A 587 -32.58 -15.79 -29.59
N ARG A 588 -33.68 -16.20 -30.22
CA ARG A 588 -33.78 -17.52 -30.89
C ARG A 588 -33.71 -17.47 -32.42
N LYS A 589 -33.11 -16.42 -33.00
CA LYS A 589 -33.06 -16.22 -34.47
C LYS A 589 -31.72 -15.74 -35.05
N PHE A 590 -30.60 -15.94 -34.35
CA PHE A 590 -29.28 -15.48 -34.81
C PHE A 590 -28.17 -16.55 -34.83
N SER A 591 -28.51 -17.84 -34.76
CA SER A 591 -27.53 -18.95 -34.82
C SER A 591 -27.51 -19.72 -36.15
N ASP A 592 -28.29 -19.34 -37.17
CA ASP A 592 -28.42 -20.09 -38.43
C ASP A 592 -27.73 -19.42 -39.64
N LEU A 593 -26.91 -18.39 -39.46
CA LEU A 593 -26.13 -17.79 -40.54
C LEU A 593 -24.72 -17.44 -40.07
N THR A 594 -23.80 -18.41 -40.11
CA THR A 594 -22.35 -18.24 -40.35
C THR A 594 -21.65 -19.59 -40.26
N GLY A 595 -21.95 -20.47 -41.22
CA GLY A 595 -21.12 -21.61 -41.58
C GLY A 595 -20.73 -21.45 -43.05
N ASN A 596 -19.44 -21.55 -43.34
CA ASN A 596 -18.76 -21.47 -44.65
C ASN A 596 -18.36 -20.06 -45.12
N ILE A 597 -17.05 -19.78 -45.06
CA ILE A 597 -16.16 -19.70 -46.24
C ILE A 597 -14.76 -19.32 -45.74
N ALA A 598 -13.81 -20.22 -45.95
CA ALA A 598 -12.39 -19.94 -45.96
C ALA A 598 -11.95 -19.65 -47.41
N GLU A 599 -10.84 -18.91 -47.53
CA GLU A 599 -10.11 -18.52 -48.77
C GLU A 599 -10.66 -17.34 -49.57
N LEU A 600 -9.97 -16.20 -49.47
CA LEU A 600 -9.40 -15.47 -50.62
C LEU A 600 -8.50 -14.31 -50.14
N ARG A 601 -7.27 -14.30 -50.64
CA ARG A 601 -6.21 -13.32 -50.36
C ARG A 601 -6.14 -12.33 -51.52
N ILE A 602 -6.52 -11.05 -51.36
CA ILE A 602 -6.19 -9.96 -52.30
C ILE A 602 -5.94 -8.62 -51.55
N SER A 603 -4.91 -7.91 -52.02
CA SER A 603 -4.24 -6.66 -51.60
C SER A 603 -5.11 -5.37 -51.64
N PRO A 604 -4.73 -4.24 -50.97
CA PRO A 604 -5.62 -3.12 -50.64
C PRO A 604 -5.54 -1.95 -51.63
N LYS A 605 -6.68 -1.28 -51.88
CA LYS A 605 -6.78 0.16 -52.25
C LYS A 605 -8.24 0.64 -52.34
N HIS A 606 -8.52 1.73 -51.61
CA HIS A 606 -9.59 2.73 -51.73
C HIS A 606 -11.08 2.29 -51.79
N SER A 607 -11.84 2.61 -50.74
CA SER A 607 -13.09 3.41 -50.78
C SER A 607 -13.98 3.11 -49.55
N THR A 608 -13.83 3.88 -48.47
CA THR A 608 -14.79 3.90 -47.35
C THR A 608 -15.14 5.35 -47.00
N THR A 609 -15.67 6.09 -47.96
CA THR A 609 -16.16 7.47 -47.75
C THR A 609 -17.69 7.65 -47.82
N PRO A 610 -18.56 6.68 -48.18
CA PRO A 610 -20.01 6.93 -48.10
C PRO A 610 -20.66 6.49 -46.77
N LEU A 611 -20.01 5.63 -45.97
CA LEU A 611 -20.62 5.08 -44.73
C LEU A 611 -20.49 6.01 -43.51
N TRP A 612 -19.43 6.81 -43.43
CA TRP A 612 -19.22 7.74 -42.31
C TRP A 612 -20.19 8.93 -42.35
N SER A 613 -20.50 9.42 -43.55
CA SER A 613 -21.41 10.55 -43.77
C SER A 613 -22.83 10.25 -43.29
N VAL A 614 -23.29 9.01 -43.48
CA VAL A 614 -24.63 8.55 -43.08
C VAL A 614 -24.72 8.41 -41.56
N SER A 615 -23.67 7.92 -40.90
CA SER A 615 -23.61 7.78 -39.44
C SER A 615 -23.61 9.14 -38.72
N VAL A 616 -22.90 10.12 -39.26
CA VAL A 616 -22.90 11.50 -38.70
C VAL A 616 -24.28 12.16 -38.87
N LEU A 617 -24.93 11.97 -40.01
CA LEU A 617 -26.26 12.52 -40.27
C LEU A 617 -27.33 11.90 -39.35
N LEU A 618 -27.26 10.58 -39.10
CA LEU A 618 -28.12 9.89 -38.15
C LEU A 618 -27.90 10.39 -36.71
N PHE A 619 -26.66 10.63 -36.30
CA PHE A 619 -26.35 11.15 -34.96
C PHE A 619 -26.87 12.58 -34.75
N VAL A 620 -26.76 13.45 -35.76
CA VAL A 620 -27.30 14.82 -35.72
C VAL A 620 -28.83 14.82 -35.68
N LEU A 621 -29.49 13.94 -36.44
CA LEU A 621 -30.95 13.82 -36.40
C LEU A 621 -31.45 13.28 -35.05
N LEU A 622 -30.72 12.33 -34.44
CA LEU A 622 -31.07 11.77 -33.13
C LEU A 622 -30.94 12.82 -32.02
N THR A 623 -29.88 13.63 -32.06
CA THR A 623 -29.65 14.70 -31.08
C THR A 623 -30.68 15.82 -31.20
N LEU A 624 -31.07 16.20 -32.42
CA LEU A 624 -32.15 17.17 -32.66
C LEU A 624 -33.52 16.64 -32.20
N TYR A 625 -33.80 15.34 -32.38
CA TYR A 625 -35.03 14.70 -31.90
C TYR A 625 -35.11 14.67 -30.37
N VAL A 626 -34.01 14.37 -29.68
CA VAL A 626 -33.95 14.39 -28.20
C VAL A 626 -34.13 15.81 -27.67
N TYR A 627 -33.57 16.82 -28.35
CA TYR A 627 -33.73 18.23 -27.94
C TYR A 627 -35.16 18.76 -28.15
N SER A 628 -35.80 18.42 -29.27
CA SER A 628 -37.19 18.84 -29.53
C SER A 628 -38.20 18.13 -28.59
N SER A 629 -37.92 16.88 -28.22
CA SER A 629 -38.74 16.10 -27.29
C SER A 629 -38.68 16.63 -25.85
N ARG A 630 -37.55 17.23 -25.41
CA ARG A 630 -37.41 17.83 -24.08
C ARG A 630 -38.12 19.19 -23.93
N CYS A 631 -38.38 19.90 -25.03
CA CYS A 631 -39.16 21.15 -24.99
C CYS A 631 -40.67 20.94 -24.80
N TRP A 632 -41.18 19.71 -24.90
CA TRP A 632 -42.62 19.41 -24.76
C TRP A 632 -43.06 18.97 -23.35
N LEU A 633 -42.12 18.79 -22.41
CA LEU A 633 -42.42 18.32 -21.04
C LEU A 633 -42.43 19.43 -19.97
N THR A 634 -42.18 20.69 -20.33
CA THR A 634 -42.29 21.83 -19.41
C THR A 634 -43.38 22.81 -19.86
N SER A 635 -44.62 22.33 -20.00
CA SER A 635 -45.79 23.21 -20.04
C SER A 635 -47.08 22.45 -19.70
N LYS A 636 -47.37 22.29 -18.40
CA LYS A 636 -48.74 22.25 -17.86
C LYS A 636 -48.72 22.66 -16.38
N LYS A 637 -49.35 23.80 -16.09
CA LYS A 637 -49.43 24.52 -14.80
C LYS A 637 -50.45 23.88 -13.86
N THR A 638 -50.21 24.00 -12.54
CA THR A 638 -51.28 24.25 -11.55
C THR A 638 -50.84 25.29 -10.50
N LYS A 639 -51.79 26.17 -10.16
CA LYS A 639 -51.70 27.41 -9.38
C LYS A 639 -51.78 27.15 -7.86
N SER A 640 -51.07 27.93 -7.05
CA SER A 640 -51.51 28.30 -5.68
C SER A 640 -51.01 29.70 -5.28
N LYS A 641 -51.90 30.47 -4.63
CA LYS A 641 -51.81 31.89 -4.27
C LYS A 641 -50.75 32.22 -3.19
N PRO A 642 -50.31 33.49 -3.07
CA PRO A 642 -49.38 33.92 -2.02
C PRO A 642 -50.12 34.34 -0.74
N ARG A 643 -49.61 33.96 0.44
CA ARG A 643 -49.99 34.55 1.73
C ARG A 643 -48.76 34.80 2.60
N ARG A 644 -48.65 36.05 3.05
CA ARG A 644 -47.77 36.56 4.11
C ARG A 644 -47.90 35.75 5.41
N LEU A 645 -46.82 35.69 6.18
CA LEU A 645 -46.67 35.77 7.64
C LEU A 645 -45.28 35.19 7.95
N GLY A 646 -44.43 35.72 8.81
CA GLY A 646 -44.58 36.74 9.84
C GLY A 646 -43.46 36.45 10.82
N LEU A 647 -42.51 37.38 10.95
CA LEU A 647 -41.60 37.43 12.08
C LEU A 647 -42.43 37.67 13.33
N ASN A 648 -42.30 36.81 14.34
CA ASN A 648 -42.59 37.23 15.71
C ASN A 648 -41.76 36.44 16.73
N ALA A 649 -41.21 37.23 17.63
CA ALA A 649 -40.40 36.87 18.77
C ALA A 649 -41.26 36.41 19.97
N SER A 650 -40.63 35.67 20.87
CA SER A 650 -40.95 35.58 22.29
C SER A 650 -39.60 35.58 23.05
N LEU A 651 -39.32 36.62 23.85
CA LEU A 651 -39.55 36.74 25.32
C LEU A 651 -38.53 35.87 26.11
N ILE A 652 -37.73 36.30 27.10
CA ILE A 652 -37.77 37.36 28.14
C ILE A 652 -36.36 37.50 28.75
N GLY A 653 -35.96 38.69 29.25
CA GLY A 653 -34.77 38.79 30.09
C GLY A 653 -34.30 40.16 30.62
N LYS A 654 -35.18 40.91 31.28
CA LYS A 654 -34.96 41.95 32.34
C LYS A 654 -33.94 43.11 32.18
N ALA A 655 -34.44 44.28 32.58
CA ALA A 655 -33.86 45.60 32.61
C ALA A 655 -32.84 45.88 33.75
N HIS A 656 -31.93 46.85 33.53
CA HIS A 656 -31.78 48.01 34.42
C HIS A 656 -30.84 49.10 33.82
N ARG A 657 -31.32 50.37 33.90
CA ARG A 657 -30.60 51.65 34.21
C ARG A 657 -29.40 52.06 33.33
N THR A 658 -29.08 53.32 33.03
CA THR A 658 -29.64 54.68 33.10
C THR A 658 -28.61 55.54 32.35
N ALA A 659 -29.09 56.54 31.60
CA ALA A 659 -28.48 57.85 31.27
C ALA A 659 -26.95 58.08 31.39
N SER A 660 -26.36 58.59 30.31
CA SER A 660 -25.35 59.69 30.25
C SER A 660 -24.73 59.71 28.84
N THR A 661 -25.15 60.56 27.89
CA THR A 661 -24.64 61.92 27.55
C THR A 661 -23.16 62.03 27.17
N ALA A 662 -22.96 62.79 26.06
CA ALA A 662 -21.73 63.33 25.45
C ALA A 662 -20.82 62.32 24.73
N GLU A 663 -20.22 62.61 23.58
CA GLU A 663 -20.46 63.53 22.45
C GLU A 663 -19.57 63.04 21.29
#